data_AF-A0A833VFA8-F1
#
_entry.id   AF-A0A833VFA8-F1
#
_cell.length_a   1.000
_cell.length_b   1.000
_cell.length_c   1.000
_cell.angle_alpha   90.00
_cell.angle_beta   90.00
_cell.angle_gamma   90.00
#
_symmetry.space_group_name_H-M   'P 1'
#
loop_
_entity.id
_entity.type
_entity.pdbx_description
1 polymer ?
#
loop_
_entity_poly.entity_id
_entity_poly.type
_entity_poly.pdbx_seq_one_letter_code
_entity_poly.pdbx_strand_id
1 'polypeptide(L)'
;MALTPGAATGTMAHTHKPGMRGERHMFSSSDDSIMMKQIEATHSPDGRDIDVRPLMRVVEDALRRATPITVITPQASNELLEDKVHQIDSVELLPYTIHKIASEITYKCSGTSKDAHATAIGILHMLSTFNWDAKVVLVMAAFAVNYGQFGLTVQLHHTNPLAKSIAVLKQLNDIFENTDITKPRLEAVNSLVKAMLDVTWCIIKFNELPPEYLGAESPETKVALTYIPTAVYWTIRSIISCESQITGLIGTGRDNTTFATEAWELSSLAHKLNSMHAHLTKQLNQCRRHIEEKQQSEAYQALVRLFETVHIDNMKILRALFCSKHENPLIDGTTKNSVGVDMLQRKIVLLFVSDVDISNEELFVLIQIYNDTHGGQLERRFEVVWLPIVDRHHPWDAKKYAADKRYNRLASNMPWYYPNNPSLIDPTVVRYVRHAWRFDKKPLLVVLDPQGKVVSPNALHMMWIWGSLAFPFTSAREEALWKEETWRLELIVDEIDPAIIQAIQDERFVCLYGGEDIKWIKQFTALLRRIAQDVKIPLEMVYVGKSNPKERIKKVMSTIAAEKLSSYWKDPTMVWFFWVRLESMLHSKMQLHEKSSGNFPGHGAIVPGHQGNGGISPSNPVHGGAIVPGNPNGSPKVPNGLENDKILLEIMSLLSYDSGGHPWAVISHGSLDLVRYDGKKLLECLGQFDTWKDNVELEGFLPALRGALEPYHTHEHCTKLILPGDANPIERVVCAECQKPMEKFVLYQCCNDD
;
A
#
# COMPACT_ATOMS: atom_id res chain seq x y z
N MET A 1 28.48 14.69 64.54
CA MET A 1 29.91 14.38 64.37
C MET A 1 30.37 15.14 63.14
N ALA A 2 30.87 16.39 63.24
CA ALA A 2 32.21 16.78 63.70
C ALA A 2 33.30 16.04 62.90
N LEU A 3 34.34 16.62 62.32
CA LEU A 3 34.96 17.96 62.27
C LEU A 3 36.10 17.81 61.24
N THR A 4 36.47 18.87 60.52
CA THR A 4 37.84 19.07 59.98
C THR A 4 38.86 19.04 61.13
N PRO A 5 40.15 18.63 60.98
CA PRO A 5 41.14 19.32 60.12
C PRO A 5 42.24 18.43 59.49
N GLY A 6 43.05 19.03 58.63
CA GLY A 6 44.17 18.39 57.93
C GLY A 6 45.52 18.40 58.66
N ALA A 7 46.50 17.73 58.06
CA ALA A 7 47.93 18.07 58.11
C ALA A 7 48.68 17.35 56.98
N ALA A 8 49.63 18.06 56.38
CA ALA A 8 50.40 17.74 55.18
C ALA A 8 51.57 16.77 55.43
N THR A 9 52.12 16.17 54.36
CA THR A 9 53.57 16.21 54.01
C THR A 9 53.90 15.46 52.70
N GLY A 10 54.66 16.15 51.81
CA GLY A 10 55.56 15.61 50.76
C GLY A 10 54.91 15.15 49.44
N THR A 11 55.41 15.41 48.23
CA THR A 11 56.58 16.16 47.73
C THR A 11 56.36 16.42 46.22
N MET A 12 57.01 17.47 45.71
CA MET A 12 57.01 18.11 44.39
C MET A 12 56.79 17.29 43.10
N ALA A 13 56.05 17.88 42.15
CA ALA A 13 56.45 17.95 40.73
C ALA A 13 55.82 19.19 40.06
N HIS A 14 56.65 20.18 39.76
CA HIS A 14 56.29 21.41 39.04
C HIS A 14 56.14 21.15 37.54
N THR A 15 55.05 21.69 36.99
CA THR A 15 54.77 21.85 35.56
C THR A 15 55.24 23.23 35.11
N HIS A 16 56.01 23.33 34.02
CA HIS A 16 56.09 24.51 33.14
C HIS A 16 56.62 24.14 31.73
N LYS A 17 55.95 24.69 30.71
CA LYS A 17 56.13 24.53 29.24
C LYS A 17 57.45 25.16 28.71
N PRO A 18 57.87 24.94 27.43
CA PRO A 18 57.31 25.57 26.20
C PRO A 18 57.18 24.52 25.05
N GLY A 19 56.41 24.62 23.95
CA GLY A 19 56.00 25.73 23.10
C GLY A 19 56.47 25.43 21.66
N MET A 20 55.59 25.04 20.73
CA MET A 20 55.82 25.22 19.28
C MET A 20 54.52 25.04 18.48
N ARG A 21 54.23 26.06 17.66
CA ARG A 21 53.14 26.19 16.69
C ARG A 21 53.13 25.05 15.67
N GLY A 22 51.96 24.44 15.45
CA GLY A 22 51.62 23.74 14.22
C GLY A 22 50.49 24.50 13.54
N GLU A 23 50.78 25.15 12.42
CA GLU A 23 49.83 25.90 11.60
C GLU A 23 48.74 24.97 11.06
N ARG A 24 47.51 25.15 11.54
CA ARG A 24 46.31 24.66 10.86
C ARG A 24 46.04 25.62 9.71
N HIS A 25 46.36 25.23 8.48
CA HIS A 25 45.84 25.91 7.29
C HIS A 25 44.35 25.57 7.14
N MET A 26 43.50 26.37 7.79
CA MET A 26 42.10 26.55 7.40
C MET A 26 42.07 27.26 6.04
N PHE A 27 41.57 26.59 5.00
CA PHE A 27 41.17 27.28 3.77
C PHE A 27 39.88 28.08 4.04
N SER A 28 39.83 29.31 3.55
CA SER A 28 38.71 30.25 3.68
C SER A 28 37.53 29.85 2.80
N SER A 29 36.29 30.00 3.28
CA SER A 29 35.06 29.72 2.50
C SER A 29 34.90 30.59 1.24
N SER A 30 35.66 31.68 1.12
CA SER A 30 35.70 32.51 -0.10
C SER A 30 36.40 31.85 -1.27
N ASP A 31 37.41 31.01 -1.01
CA ASP A 31 38.28 30.44 -2.04
C ASP A 31 37.60 29.25 -2.75
N ASP A 32 36.77 28.51 -2.01
CA ASP A 32 35.92 27.43 -2.56
C ASP A 32 34.91 27.96 -3.61
N SER A 33 34.39 29.18 -3.43
CA SER A 33 33.46 29.80 -4.39
C SER A 33 34.14 30.24 -5.69
N ILE A 34 35.38 30.75 -5.60
CA ILE A 34 36.17 31.16 -6.78
C ILE A 34 36.59 29.93 -7.57
N MET A 35 37.09 28.91 -6.87
CA MET A 35 37.48 27.64 -7.46
C MET A 35 36.29 26.96 -8.18
N MET A 36 35.11 26.99 -7.57
CA MET A 36 33.90 26.42 -8.15
C MET A 36 33.52 27.12 -9.47
N LYS A 37 33.52 28.46 -9.50
CA LYS A 37 33.26 29.23 -10.72
C LYS A 37 34.27 28.93 -11.82
N GLN A 38 35.54 28.73 -11.47
CA GLN A 38 36.58 28.37 -12.41
C GLN A 38 36.35 26.97 -13.01
N ILE A 39 35.93 26.00 -12.20
CA ILE A 39 35.57 24.65 -12.66
C ILE A 39 34.37 24.71 -13.60
N GLU A 40 33.32 25.43 -13.22
CA GLU A 40 32.12 25.60 -14.03
C GLU A 40 32.41 26.28 -15.37
N ALA A 41 33.31 27.27 -15.40
CA ALA A 41 33.74 27.94 -16.64
C ALA A 41 34.43 27.01 -17.66
N THR A 42 34.90 25.83 -17.24
CA THR A 42 35.48 24.82 -18.15
C THR A 42 34.42 23.98 -18.88
N HIS A 43 33.12 24.15 -18.57
CA HIS A 43 32.06 23.30 -19.06
C HIS A 43 31.20 24.01 -20.11
N SER A 44 31.27 23.50 -21.34
CA SER A 44 30.50 24.00 -22.48
C SER A 44 30.09 22.81 -23.35
N PRO A 45 29.17 21.96 -22.87
CA PRO A 45 28.81 20.72 -23.55
C PRO A 45 28.15 21.01 -24.89
N ASP A 46 28.44 20.20 -25.90
CA ASP A 46 27.89 20.36 -27.26
C ASP A 46 26.55 19.63 -27.46
N GLY A 47 25.98 19.08 -26.37
CA GLY A 47 24.72 18.35 -26.36
C GLY A 47 24.85 16.87 -26.77
N ARG A 48 26.05 16.38 -27.10
CA ARG A 48 26.26 14.94 -27.33
C ARG A 48 26.22 14.18 -26.01
N ASP A 49 25.36 13.17 -25.96
CA ASP A 49 25.28 12.23 -24.85
C ASP A 49 26.02 10.94 -25.23
N ILE A 50 26.92 10.49 -24.36
CA ILE A 50 27.75 9.31 -24.59
C ILE A 50 27.42 8.32 -23.50
N ASP A 51 27.02 7.09 -23.86
CA ASP A 51 26.87 6.03 -22.87
C ASP A 51 28.25 5.62 -22.33
N VAL A 52 28.58 6.15 -21.17
CA VAL A 52 29.87 5.93 -20.49
C VAL A 52 29.90 4.63 -19.70
N ARG A 53 28.76 3.95 -19.49
CA ARG A 53 28.64 2.79 -18.61
C ARG A 53 29.46 1.58 -19.11
N PRO A 54 29.48 1.23 -20.42
CA PRO A 54 30.35 0.17 -20.92
C PRO A 54 31.83 0.48 -20.71
N LEU A 55 32.27 1.71 -21.00
CA LEU A 55 33.66 2.15 -20.79
C LEU A 55 34.04 2.09 -19.31
N MET A 56 33.17 2.58 -18.42
CA MET A 56 33.43 2.56 -16.98
C MET A 56 33.60 1.14 -16.42
N ARG A 57 32.85 0.15 -16.94
CA ARG A 57 33.05 -1.27 -16.56
C ARG A 57 34.43 -1.80 -16.96
N VAL A 58 34.92 -1.43 -18.15
CA VAL A 58 36.27 -1.80 -18.60
C VAL A 58 37.34 -1.14 -17.73
N VAL A 59 37.15 0.14 -17.37
CA VAL A 59 38.03 0.88 -16.47
C VAL A 59 38.10 0.23 -15.08
N GLU A 60 36.95 -0.13 -14.51
CA GLU A 60 36.88 -0.81 -13.22
C GLU A 60 37.59 -2.17 -13.25
N ASP A 61 37.37 -2.97 -14.29
CA ASP A 61 38.06 -4.26 -14.45
C ASP A 61 39.58 -4.09 -14.58
N ALA A 62 40.03 -3.14 -15.41
CA ALA A 62 41.45 -2.84 -15.58
C ALA A 62 42.13 -2.39 -14.27
N LEU A 63 41.51 -1.47 -13.52
CA LEU A 63 42.05 -0.97 -12.24
C LEU A 63 42.03 -2.05 -11.15
N ARG A 64 40.98 -2.87 -11.10
CA ARG A 64 40.88 -4.01 -10.16
C ARG A 64 41.97 -5.04 -10.42
N ARG A 65 42.26 -5.37 -11.69
CA ARG A 65 43.33 -6.33 -12.06
C ARG A 65 44.73 -5.75 -11.92
N ALA A 66 44.90 -4.45 -12.14
CA ALA A 66 46.18 -3.76 -11.99
C ALA A 66 46.64 -3.65 -10.52
N THR A 67 45.72 -3.80 -9.57
CA THR A 67 46.01 -3.77 -8.13
C THR A 67 46.91 -4.95 -7.74
N PRO A 68 48.15 -4.73 -7.30
CA PRO A 68 49.07 -5.82 -6.95
C PRO A 68 48.61 -6.47 -5.64
N ILE A 69 47.83 -7.56 -5.75
CA ILE A 69 47.49 -8.40 -4.61
C ILE A 69 48.77 -9.15 -4.22
N THR A 70 49.46 -8.67 -3.19
CA THR A 70 50.52 -9.38 -2.46
C THR A 70 51.50 -10.18 -3.34
N VAL A 71 52.67 -9.60 -3.62
CA VAL A 71 53.90 -10.39 -3.80
C VAL A 71 53.91 -11.45 -2.68
N ILE A 72 54.14 -12.73 -3.03
CA ILE A 72 54.08 -13.95 -2.19
C ILE A 72 52.86 -14.85 -2.49
N THR A 73 52.82 -15.47 -3.68
CA THR A 73 52.83 -16.93 -3.93
C THR A 73 52.34 -17.25 -5.36
N PRO A 74 53.02 -18.15 -6.11
CA PRO A 74 52.53 -18.61 -7.39
C PRO A 74 51.47 -19.71 -7.16
N GLN A 75 50.24 -19.30 -6.88
CA GLN A 75 49.08 -20.20 -7.03
C GLN A 75 48.14 -19.61 -8.06
N ALA A 76 48.08 -20.31 -9.19
CA ALA A 76 47.16 -20.05 -10.29
C ALA A 76 45.71 -20.05 -9.78
N SER A 77 45.10 -18.87 -9.72
CA SER A 77 43.65 -18.75 -9.86
C SER A 77 43.35 -18.70 -11.36
N ASN A 78 43.33 -19.89 -11.98
CA ASN A 78 42.57 -20.09 -13.20
C ASN A 78 41.08 -19.98 -12.86
N GLU A 79 40.56 -18.76 -12.75
CA GLU A 79 39.15 -18.50 -13.01
C GLU A 79 39.05 -17.92 -14.42
N LEU A 80 38.85 -18.83 -15.37
CA LEU A 80 38.38 -18.54 -16.72
C LEU A 80 36.94 -17.99 -16.59
N LEU A 81 36.81 -16.70 -16.27
CA LEU A 81 35.54 -16.00 -16.36
C LEU A 81 35.34 -15.56 -17.81
N GLU A 82 34.24 -16.07 -18.37
CA GLU A 82 33.82 -15.97 -19.75
C GLU A 82 34.02 -14.59 -20.38
N ASP A 83 34.51 -14.65 -21.62
CA ASP A 83 34.73 -13.57 -22.57
C ASP A 83 33.39 -12.85 -22.88
N LYS A 84 33.05 -11.85 -22.07
CA LYS A 84 32.11 -10.79 -22.44
C LYS A 84 32.71 -9.42 -22.12
N VAL A 85 33.92 -9.17 -22.63
CA VAL A 85 34.29 -7.78 -22.93
C VAL A 85 33.30 -7.33 -24.00
N HIS A 86 32.25 -6.65 -23.57
CA HIS A 86 31.25 -6.10 -24.47
C HIS A 86 32.01 -5.23 -25.47
N GLN A 87 31.86 -5.49 -26.77
CA GLN A 87 32.37 -4.60 -27.81
C GLN A 87 31.88 -3.19 -27.46
N ILE A 88 32.81 -2.28 -27.22
CA ILE A 88 32.51 -0.85 -27.21
C ILE A 88 32.21 -0.54 -28.67
N ASP A 89 30.93 -0.36 -29.03
CA ASP A 89 30.57 0.22 -30.32
C ASP A 89 31.25 1.59 -30.39
N SER A 90 32.34 1.63 -31.15
CA SER A 90 33.39 2.62 -31.02
C SER A 90 32.93 3.94 -31.60
N VAL A 91 32.71 4.94 -30.74
CA VAL A 91 32.85 6.33 -31.16
C VAL A 91 34.34 6.51 -31.49
N GLU A 92 34.69 6.60 -32.78
CA GLU A 92 36.08 6.66 -33.31
C GLU A 92 36.99 7.68 -32.61
N LEU A 93 36.42 8.66 -31.90
CA LEU A 93 37.15 9.74 -31.23
C LEU A 93 37.60 9.43 -29.78
N LEU A 94 37.04 8.41 -29.11
CA LEU A 94 37.34 8.14 -27.69
C LEU A 94 38.76 7.61 -27.45
N PRO A 95 39.31 6.65 -28.24
CA PRO A 95 40.65 6.11 -28.00
C PRO A 95 41.76 7.18 -28.12
N TYR A 96 41.66 8.06 -29.12
CA TYR A 96 42.59 9.18 -29.29
C TYR A 96 42.53 10.14 -28.11
N THR A 97 41.31 10.45 -27.64
CA THR A 97 41.10 11.35 -26.49
C THR A 97 41.69 10.74 -25.21
N ILE A 98 41.45 9.46 -24.95
CA ILE A 98 42.02 8.73 -23.81
C ILE A 98 43.56 8.76 -23.87
N HIS A 99 44.14 8.45 -25.03
CA HIS A 99 45.59 8.45 -25.21
C HIS A 99 46.21 9.85 -25.02
N LYS A 100 45.55 10.89 -25.55
CA LYS A 100 45.98 12.28 -25.38
C LYS A 100 45.98 12.69 -23.92
N ILE A 101 44.92 12.37 -23.17
CA ILE A 101 44.84 12.66 -21.74
C ILE A 101 45.90 11.87 -20.97
N ALA A 102 46.06 10.58 -21.25
CA ALA A 102 47.04 9.73 -20.58
C ALA A 102 48.47 10.30 -20.74
N SER A 103 48.80 10.73 -21.96
CA SER A 103 50.09 11.36 -22.28
C SER A 103 50.27 12.70 -21.56
N GLU A 104 49.23 13.54 -21.50
CA GLU A 104 49.27 14.84 -20.82
C GLU A 104 49.47 14.66 -19.30
N ILE A 105 48.76 13.73 -18.66
CA ILE A 105 48.90 13.45 -17.22
C ILE A 105 50.33 12.99 -16.93
N THR A 106 50.87 12.02 -17.68
CA THR A 106 52.25 11.53 -17.45
C THR A 106 53.29 12.62 -17.70
N TYR A 107 53.16 13.40 -18.78
CA TYR A 107 54.10 14.48 -19.10
C TYR A 107 54.11 15.56 -18.02
N LYS A 108 52.94 16.07 -17.62
CA LYS A 108 52.83 17.13 -16.61
C LYS A 108 53.24 16.67 -15.21
N CYS A 109 53.04 15.40 -14.87
CA CYS A 109 53.50 14.83 -13.60
C CYS A 109 55.02 14.59 -13.52
N SER A 110 55.71 14.54 -14.67
CA SER A 110 57.17 14.35 -14.75
C SER A 110 57.99 15.65 -14.67
N GLY A 111 57.34 16.82 -14.80
CA GLY A 111 58.00 18.14 -14.79
C GLY A 111 58.28 18.70 -13.39
N THR A 112 59.15 19.72 -13.31
CA THR A 112 59.56 20.36 -12.04
C THR A 112 58.44 21.17 -11.36
N SER A 113 57.40 21.57 -12.10
CA SER A 113 56.23 22.29 -11.57
C SER A 113 55.10 21.33 -11.19
N LYS A 114 55.00 20.96 -9.91
CA LYS A 114 53.96 20.08 -9.35
C LYS A 114 52.60 20.79 -9.14
N ASP A 115 52.11 21.56 -10.11
CA ASP A 115 50.79 22.20 -9.98
C ASP A 115 49.66 21.26 -10.44
N ALA A 116 49.15 20.48 -9.49
CA ALA A 116 48.02 19.57 -9.69
C ALA A 116 46.71 20.31 -10.03
N HIS A 117 46.54 21.56 -9.57
CA HIS A 117 45.34 22.34 -9.85
C HIS A 117 45.32 22.82 -11.30
N ALA A 118 46.41 23.43 -11.78
CA ALA A 118 46.51 23.88 -13.18
C ALA A 118 46.35 22.72 -14.17
N THR A 119 46.92 21.56 -13.86
CA THR A 119 46.79 20.34 -14.68
C THR A 119 45.34 19.85 -14.71
N ALA A 120 44.65 19.81 -13.56
CA ALA A 120 43.24 19.40 -13.50
C ALA A 120 42.33 20.33 -14.31
N ILE A 121 42.53 21.65 -14.22
CA ILE A 121 41.78 22.64 -15.00
C ILE A 121 42.08 22.52 -16.51
N GLY A 122 43.35 22.28 -16.88
CA GLY A 122 43.73 22.05 -18.28
C GLY A 122 43.05 20.83 -18.91
N ILE A 123 42.98 19.72 -18.17
CA ILE A 123 42.26 18.51 -18.59
C ILE A 123 40.77 18.79 -18.74
N LEU A 124 40.16 19.51 -17.78
CA LEU A 124 38.75 19.88 -17.85
C LEU A 124 38.42 20.76 -19.07
N HIS A 125 39.31 21.68 -19.45
CA HIS A 125 39.18 22.46 -20.69
C HIS A 125 39.31 21.59 -21.95
N MET A 126 40.25 20.63 -21.97
CA MET A 126 40.40 19.68 -23.08
C MET A 126 39.12 18.89 -23.32
N LEU A 127 38.37 18.60 -22.26
CA LEU A 127 37.11 17.87 -22.30
C LEU A 127 35.88 18.77 -22.22
N SER A 128 36.01 20.07 -22.50
CA SER A 128 34.94 21.07 -22.30
C SER A 128 33.60 20.73 -22.95
N THR A 129 33.63 20.06 -24.10
CA THR A 129 32.46 19.65 -24.89
C THR A 129 31.72 18.45 -24.32
N PHE A 130 32.32 17.71 -23.38
CA PHE A 130 31.71 16.53 -22.78
C PHE A 130 30.91 16.85 -21.51
N ASN A 131 29.90 16.03 -21.23
CA ASN A 131 29.18 16.04 -19.95
C ASN A 131 30.11 15.63 -18.79
N TRP A 132 29.73 15.99 -17.56
CA TRP A 132 30.56 15.79 -16.36
C TRP A 132 30.90 14.31 -16.08
N ASP A 133 29.96 13.41 -16.33
CA ASP A 133 30.14 11.96 -16.24
C ASP A 133 31.13 11.43 -17.29
N ALA A 134 31.00 11.86 -18.56
CA ALA A 134 31.95 11.54 -19.61
C ALA A 134 33.34 12.10 -19.35
N LYS A 135 33.44 13.33 -18.84
CA LYS A 135 34.71 13.94 -18.41
C LYS A 135 35.45 13.05 -17.42
N VAL A 136 34.79 12.66 -16.32
CA VAL A 136 35.44 11.85 -15.29
C VAL A 136 35.76 10.45 -15.78
N VAL A 137 34.89 9.80 -16.56
CA VAL A 137 35.13 8.44 -17.08
C VAL A 137 36.29 8.41 -18.08
N LEU A 138 36.43 9.43 -18.94
CA LEU A 138 37.55 9.53 -19.88
C LEU A 138 38.89 9.71 -19.18
N VAL A 139 38.93 10.53 -18.12
CA VAL A 139 40.15 10.71 -17.32
C VAL A 139 40.45 9.46 -16.49
N MET A 140 39.43 8.79 -15.94
CA MET A 140 39.58 7.49 -15.28
C MET A 140 40.10 6.40 -16.23
N ALA A 141 39.66 6.40 -17.49
CA ALA A 141 40.17 5.50 -18.51
C ALA A 141 41.64 5.78 -18.86
N ALA A 142 42.01 7.05 -19.01
CA ALA A 142 43.40 7.44 -19.22
C ALA A 142 44.31 6.99 -18.05
N PHE A 143 43.84 7.18 -16.82
CA PHE A 143 44.52 6.69 -15.63
C PHE A 143 44.62 5.16 -15.61
N ALA A 144 43.56 4.44 -15.97
CA ALA A 144 43.57 2.98 -16.04
C ALA A 144 44.59 2.43 -17.05
N VAL A 145 44.81 3.14 -18.16
CA VAL A 145 45.89 2.80 -19.11
C VAL A 145 47.26 2.94 -18.46
N ASN A 146 47.54 4.10 -17.83
CA ASN A 146 48.85 4.36 -17.20
C ASN A 146 49.10 3.43 -16.00
N TYR A 147 48.13 3.33 -15.09
CA TYR A 147 48.21 2.47 -13.91
C TYR A 147 48.25 0.99 -14.29
N GLY A 148 47.48 0.57 -15.30
CA GLY A 148 47.48 -0.79 -15.82
C GLY A 148 48.82 -1.20 -16.41
N GLN A 149 49.49 -0.32 -17.17
CA GLN A 149 50.84 -0.57 -17.68
C GLN A 149 51.86 -0.73 -16.54
N PHE A 150 51.76 0.11 -15.50
CA PHE A 150 52.58 -0.04 -14.30
C PHE A 150 52.30 -1.38 -13.59
N GLY A 151 51.04 -1.68 -13.30
CA GLY A 151 50.60 -2.90 -12.63
C GLY A 151 51.03 -4.17 -13.35
N LEU A 152 50.84 -4.25 -14.68
CA LEU A 152 51.29 -5.38 -15.51
C LEU A 152 52.81 -5.58 -15.45
N THR A 153 53.58 -4.48 -15.48
CA THR A 153 55.05 -4.53 -15.40
C THR A 153 55.50 -5.07 -14.05
N VAL A 154 54.87 -4.64 -12.95
CA VAL A 154 55.17 -5.08 -11.58
C VAL A 154 54.75 -6.54 -11.36
N GLN A 155 53.56 -6.93 -11.77
CA GLN A 155 53.01 -8.28 -11.56
C GLN A 155 53.76 -9.35 -12.36
N LEU A 156 54.16 -9.05 -13.60
CA LEU A 156 54.81 -10.01 -14.51
C LEU A 156 56.33 -9.95 -14.46
N HIS A 157 56.93 -9.12 -13.60
CA HIS A 157 58.37 -8.91 -13.52
C HIS A 157 59.18 -10.21 -13.42
N HIS A 158 58.69 -11.19 -12.64
CA HIS A 158 59.40 -12.46 -12.40
C HIS A 158 59.07 -13.56 -13.42
N THR A 159 58.02 -13.40 -14.23
CA THR A 159 57.50 -14.44 -15.13
C THR A 159 57.64 -14.10 -16.60
N ASN A 160 57.74 -12.82 -16.97
CA ASN A 160 57.77 -12.36 -18.35
C ASN A 160 59.06 -11.56 -18.66
N PRO A 161 59.93 -12.03 -19.58
CA PRO A 161 61.17 -11.32 -19.95
C PRO A 161 60.96 -9.89 -20.46
N LEU A 162 59.88 -9.60 -21.18
CA LEU A 162 59.56 -8.26 -21.67
C LEU A 162 59.23 -7.32 -20.51
N ALA A 163 58.40 -7.79 -19.56
CA ALA A 163 58.07 -7.03 -18.36
C ALA A 163 59.34 -6.72 -17.54
N LYS A 164 60.26 -7.69 -17.42
CA LYS A 164 61.57 -7.50 -16.78
C LYS A 164 62.42 -6.43 -17.48
N SER A 165 62.52 -6.45 -18.81
CA SER A 165 63.26 -5.42 -19.56
C SER A 165 62.62 -4.03 -19.42
N ILE A 166 61.29 -3.93 -19.47
CA ILE A 166 60.58 -2.67 -19.26
C ILE A 166 60.77 -2.15 -17.82
N ALA A 167 60.75 -3.03 -16.82
CA ALA A 167 60.99 -2.67 -15.42
C ALA A 167 62.39 -2.07 -15.21
N VAL A 168 63.42 -2.65 -15.86
CA VAL A 168 64.79 -2.12 -15.84
C VAL A 168 64.86 -0.73 -16.49
N LEU A 169 64.22 -0.55 -17.66
CA LEU A 169 64.19 0.75 -18.35
C LEU A 169 63.45 1.83 -17.54
N LYS A 170 62.40 1.45 -16.83
CA LYS A 170 61.65 2.32 -15.91
C LYS A 170 62.29 2.45 -14.52
N GLN A 171 63.45 1.80 -14.28
CA GLN A 171 64.18 1.80 -13.01
C GLN A 171 63.31 1.37 -11.80
N LEU A 172 62.43 0.38 -11.99
CA LEU A 172 61.49 -0.09 -10.95
C LEU A 172 62.11 -1.02 -9.89
N ASN A 173 63.44 -1.21 -9.88
CA ASN A 173 64.12 -2.17 -9.01
C ASN A 173 63.95 -1.85 -7.52
N ASP A 174 63.88 -0.57 -7.16
CA ASP A 174 63.67 -0.09 -5.79
C ASP A 174 62.34 -0.57 -5.18
N ILE A 175 61.32 -0.83 -6.02
CA ILE A 175 60.02 -1.35 -5.58
C ILE A 175 60.14 -2.78 -5.05
N PHE A 176 60.99 -3.59 -5.67
CA PHE A 176 61.21 -4.99 -5.32
C PHE A 176 62.19 -5.14 -4.14
N GLU A 177 63.10 -4.19 -3.95
CA GLU A 177 64.10 -4.20 -2.88
C GLU A 177 63.58 -3.61 -1.54
N ASN A 178 62.69 -2.60 -1.58
CA ASN A 178 62.18 -1.89 -0.39
C ASN A 178 60.66 -2.12 -0.14
N THR A 179 60.25 -3.39 -0.13
CA THR A 179 58.82 -3.78 -0.04
C THR A 179 58.09 -3.20 1.18
N ASP A 180 58.76 -3.06 2.32
CA ASP A 180 58.16 -2.54 3.57
C ASP A 180 57.79 -1.05 3.48
N ILE A 181 58.45 -0.28 2.61
CA ILE A 181 58.23 1.17 2.43
C ILE A 181 57.25 1.44 1.28
N THR A 182 57.30 0.64 0.23
CA THR A 182 56.46 0.82 -0.98
C THR A 182 55.04 0.27 -0.82
N LYS A 183 54.84 -0.73 0.04
CA LYS A 183 53.53 -1.34 0.29
C LYS A 183 52.48 -0.36 0.86
N PRO A 184 52.73 0.42 1.93
CA PRO A 184 51.75 1.39 2.44
C PRO A 184 51.38 2.47 1.41
N ARG A 185 52.32 2.85 0.53
CA ARG A 185 52.08 3.83 -0.55
C ARG A 185 51.12 3.26 -1.59
N LEU A 186 51.35 2.02 -2.01
CA LEU A 186 50.48 1.32 -2.94
C LEU A 186 49.09 1.05 -2.35
N GLU A 187 49.00 0.72 -1.06
CA GLU A 187 47.73 0.60 -0.33
C GLU A 187 46.96 1.94 -0.29
N ALA A 188 47.65 3.06 -0.06
CA ALA A 188 47.03 4.39 -0.10
C ALA A 188 46.52 4.75 -1.51
N VAL A 189 47.28 4.42 -2.56
CA VAL A 189 46.84 4.55 -3.96
C VAL A 189 45.61 3.68 -4.23
N ASN A 190 45.62 2.41 -3.83
CA ASN A 190 44.48 1.50 -4.04
C ASN A 190 43.22 1.97 -3.29
N SER A 191 43.37 2.46 -2.06
CA SER A 191 42.28 3.06 -1.29
C SER A 191 41.69 4.29 -2.00
N LEU A 192 42.56 5.15 -2.55
CA LEU A 192 42.13 6.31 -3.34
C LEU A 192 41.46 5.90 -4.66
N VAL A 193 41.98 4.90 -5.36
CA VAL A 193 41.37 4.33 -6.58
C VAL A 193 39.97 3.82 -6.31
N LYS A 194 39.76 3.11 -5.19
CA LYS A 194 38.43 2.68 -4.78
C LYS A 194 37.49 3.87 -4.55
N ALA A 195 37.93 4.90 -3.83
CA ALA A 195 37.12 6.10 -3.59
C ALA A 195 36.79 6.83 -4.90
N MET A 196 37.72 6.89 -5.86
CA MET A 196 37.49 7.45 -7.20
C MET A 196 36.45 6.65 -7.99
N LEU A 197 36.50 5.31 -7.95
CA LEU A 197 35.51 4.44 -8.58
C LEU A 197 34.11 4.66 -7.97
N ASP A 198 34.00 4.68 -6.65
CA ASP A 198 32.73 4.87 -5.93
C ASP A 198 32.07 6.21 -6.29
N VAL A 199 32.84 7.31 -6.27
CA VAL A 199 32.37 8.64 -6.68
C VAL A 199 31.93 8.64 -8.15
N THR A 200 32.74 8.07 -9.04
CA THR A 200 32.45 8.05 -10.49
C THR A 200 31.17 7.28 -10.79
N TRP A 201 30.98 6.09 -10.19
CA TRP A 201 29.74 5.32 -10.31
C TRP A 201 28.52 6.06 -9.76
N CYS A 202 28.69 6.82 -8.68
CA CYS A 202 27.61 7.63 -8.13
C CYS A 202 27.20 8.75 -9.10
N ILE A 203 28.17 9.45 -9.71
CA ILE A 203 27.92 10.48 -10.74
C ILE A 203 27.16 9.90 -11.93
N ILE A 204 27.55 8.72 -12.44
CA ILE A 204 26.84 8.06 -13.55
C ILE A 204 25.38 7.77 -13.16
N LYS A 205 25.13 7.21 -11.96
CA LYS A 205 23.77 6.93 -11.48
C LYS A 205 22.91 8.19 -11.31
N PHE A 206 23.52 9.35 -11.07
CA PHE A 206 22.82 10.63 -11.04
C PHE A 206 22.41 11.09 -12.43
N ASN A 207 23.30 10.97 -13.41
CA ASN A 207 23.02 11.36 -14.80
C ASN A 207 21.92 10.49 -15.43
N GLU A 208 21.78 9.24 -14.98
CA GLU A 208 20.73 8.31 -15.41
C GLU A 208 19.33 8.59 -14.82
N LEU A 209 19.18 9.56 -13.90
CA LEU A 209 17.87 9.87 -13.33
C LEU A 209 16.97 10.56 -14.38
N PRO A 210 15.67 10.21 -14.49
CA PRO A 210 14.83 10.80 -15.51
C PRO A 210 14.58 12.29 -15.23
N PRO A 211 14.93 13.20 -16.16
CA PRO A 211 14.90 14.65 -15.91
C PRO A 211 13.49 15.21 -15.75
N GLU A 212 12.47 14.56 -16.33
CA GLU A 212 11.05 14.97 -16.28
C GLU A 212 10.49 15.05 -14.85
N TYR A 213 11.03 14.23 -13.94
CA TYR A 213 10.62 14.19 -12.53
C TYR A 213 11.45 15.11 -11.63
N LEU A 214 12.60 15.57 -12.12
CA LEU A 214 13.54 16.46 -11.44
C LEU A 214 13.30 17.88 -11.94
N GLY A 215 12.35 18.59 -11.33
CA GLY A 215 12.11 19.99 -11.67
C GLY A 215 13.40 20.81 -11.52
N ALA A 216 13.68 21.68 -12.49
CA ALA A 216 14.87 22.56 -12.51
C ALA A 216 15.02 23.42 -11.23
N GLU A 217 13.95 23.53 -10.45
CA GLU A 217 13.84 24.33 -9.22
C GLU A 217 13.90 23.51 -7.92
N SER A 218 14.00 22.18 -7.96
CA SER A 218 14.11 21.42 -6.71
C SER A 218 15.47 21.68 -6.02
N PRO A 219 15.49 21.94 -4.70
CA PRO A 219 16.74 22.22 -3.99
C PRO A 219 17.72 21.04 -4.07
N GLU A 220 17.22 19.81 -4.18
CA GLU A 220 18.02 18.58 -4.30
C GLU A 220 18.73 18.50 -5.66
N THR A 221 18.04 18.82 -6.76
CA THR A 221 18.65 18.88 -8.11
C THR A 221 19.66 20.01 -8.20
N LYS A 222 19.38 21.17 -7.60
CA LYS A 222 20.35 22.29 -7.54
C LYS A 222 21.60 21.93 -6.76
N VAL A 223 21.47 21.24 -5.62
CA VAL A 223 22.61 20.76 -4.83
C VAL A 223 23.42 19.74 -5.63
N ALA A 224 22.79 18.79 -6.33
CA ALA A 224 23.50 17.84 -7.19
C ALA A 224 24.26 18.53 -8.33
N LEU A 225 23.64 19.51 -9.01
CA LEU A 225 24.27 20.29 -10.09
C LEU A 225 25.50 21.07 -9.61
N THR A 226 25.52 21.53 -8.36
CA THR A 226 26.67 22.21 -7.76
C THR A 226 27.77 21.24 -7.29
N TYR A 227 27.39 20.04 -6.82
CA TYR A 227 28.34 19.12 -6.20
C TYR A 227 29.04 18.19 -7.20
N ILE A 228 28.37 17.83 -8.31
CA ILE A 228 28.93 16.97 -9.36
C ILE A 228 30.21 17.58 -9.99
N PRO A 229 30.24 18.85 -10.44
CA PRO A 229 31.46 19.47 -10.98
C PRO A 229 32.63 19.41 -10.01
N THR A 230 32.34 19.67 -8.72
CA THR A 230 33.31 19.61 -7.64
C THR A 230 33.84 18.19 -7.45
N ALA A 231 32.97 17.18 -7.47
CA ALA A 231 33.35 15.77 -7.36
C ALA A 231 34.22 15.33 -8.53
N VAL A 232 33.85 15.69 -9.76
CA VAL A 232 34.66 15.43 -10.96
C VAL A 232 36.05 16.05 -10.82
N TYR A 233 36.13 17.32 -10.42
CA TYR A 233 37.41 17.98 -10.21
C TYR A 233 38.28 17.25 -9.17
N TRP A 234 37.73 16.90 -8.01
CA TRP A 234 38.51 16.23 -6.96
C TRP A 234 38.94 14.83 -7.38
N THR A 235 38.11 14.10 -8.15
CA THR A 235 38.49 12.82 -8.74
C THR A 235 39.65 12.99 -9.74
N ILE A 236 39.60 13.98 -10.64
CA ILE A 236 40.70 14.27 -11.58
C ILE A 236 41.98 14.67 -10.82
N ARG A 237 41.86 15.48 -9.78
CA ARG A 237 42.99 15.88 -8.94
C ARG A 237 43.61 14.67 -8.23
N SER A 238 42.77 13.75 -7.74
CA SER A 238 43.19 12.47 -7.15
C SER A 238 43.91 11.58 -8.16
N ILE A 239 43.46 11.52 -9.42
CA ILE A 239 44.15 10.83 -10.51
C ILE A 239 45.56 11.41 -10.72
N ILE A 240 45.67 12.74 -10.81
CA ILE A 240 46.97 13.42 -10.99
C ILE A 240 47.90 13.14 -9.79
N SER A 241 47.36 13.16 -8.57
CA SER A 241 48.12 12.79 -7.38
C SER A 241 48.59 11.33 -7.42
N CYS A 242 47.74 10.37 -7.81
CA CYS A 242 48.15 8.97 -8.02
C CYS A 242 49.25 8.85 -9.07
N GLU A 243 49.12 9.51 -10.22
CA GLU A 243 50.11 9.46 -11.30
C GLU A 243 51.45 10.06 -10.86
N SER A 244 51.45 11.18 -10.12
CA SER A 244 52.66 11.76 -9.56
C SER A 244 53.37 10.82 -8.60
N GLN A 245 52.61 9.98 -7.87
CA GLN A 245 53.15 9.00 -6.93
C GLN A 245 53.73 7.79 -7.65
N ILE A 246 53.07 7.31 -8.71
CA ILE A 246 53.56 6.24 -9.58
C ILE A 246 54.81 6.69 -10.34
N THR A 247 54.80 7.90 -10.89
CA THR A 247 55.96 8.51 -11.58
C THR A 247 57.09 8.76 -10.59
N GLY A 248 56.79 9.14 -9.35
CA GLY A 248 57.81 9.24 -8.28
C GLY A 248 58.42 7.90 -7.84
N LEU A 249 57.85 6.77 -8.26
CA LEU A 249 58.47 5.44 -8.16
C LEU A 249 59.30 5.08 -9.41
N ILE A 250 59.16 5.86 -10.49
CA ILE A 250 59.85 5.71 -11.78
C ILE A 250 60.93 6.81 -11.86
N GLY A 251 62.14 6.50 -11.39
CA GLY A 251 63.33 7.36 -11.54
C GLY A 251 63.77 8.13 -10.28
N THR A 252 65.04 7.93 -9.93
CA THR A 252 65.84 8.60 -8.87
C THR A 252 65.29 8.51 -7.44
N GLY A 253 66.01 7.74 -6.60
CA GLY A 253 65.79 7.63 -5.16
C GLY A 253 65.70 8.99 -4.48
N ARG A 254 64.53 9.30 -3.95
CA ARG A 254 64.30 10.43 -3.04
C ARG A 254 64.45 9.98 -1.59
N ASP A 255 64.90 10.91 -0.76
CA ASP A 255 65.16 10.70 0.67
C ASP A 255 63.91 10.26 1.44
N ASN A 256 64.14 9.39 2.43
CA ASN A 256 63.14 8.72 3.25
C ASN A 256 62.13 9.65 3.96
N THR A 257 62.47 10.93 4.10
CA THR A 257 61.67 11.96 4.80
C THR A 257 60.50 12.50 3.95
N THR A 258 60.54 12.36 2.62
CA THR A 258 59.49 12.84 1.70
C THR A 258 58.29 11.87 1.59
N PHE A 259 58.44 10.63 2.06
CA PHE A 259 57.46 9.55 1.85
C PHE A 259 56.23 9.63 2.77
N ALA A 260 56.39 10.08 4.02
CA ALA A 260 55.28 10.17 4.96
C ALA A 260 54.28 11.28 4.60
N THR A 261 54.78 12.41 4.08
CA THR A 261 53.95 13.53 3.61
C THR A 261 53.17 13.16 2.35
N GLU A 262 53.82 12.46 1.41
CA GLU A 262 53.22 11.99 0.15
C GLU A 262 52.10 10.95 0.36
N ALA A 263 52.25 10.02 1.31
CA ALA A 263 51.20 9.03 1.64
C ALA A 263 50.02 9.64 2.42
N TRP A 264 50.27 10.66 3.24
CA TRP A 264 49.22 11.38 3.98
C TRP A 264 48.32 12.19 3.04
N GLU A 265 48.88 12.80 1.99
CA GLU A 265 48.11 13.52 0.96
C GLU A 265 47.12 12.60 0.22
N LEU A 266 47.54 11.39 -0.17
CA LEU A 266 46.66 10.40 -0.79
C LEU A 266 45.53 9.96 0.14
N SER A 267 45.85 9.73 1.41
CA SER A 267 44.88 9.34 2.44
C SER A 267 43.85 10.45 2.71
N SER A 268 44.31 11.71 2.73
CA SER A 268 43.46 12.90 2.85
C SER A 268 42.51 13.06 1.66
N LEU A 269 43.02 12.86 0.44
CA LEU A 269 42.20 12.84 -0.78
C LEU A 269 41.18 11.69 -0.77
N ALA A 270 41.57 10.51 -0.30
CA ALA A 270 40.67 9.36 -0.20
C ALA A 270 39.54 9.65 0.80
N HIS A 271 39.86 10.23 1.95
CA HIS A 271 38.85 10.66 2.92
C HIS A 271 37.91 11.72 2.34
N LYS A 272 38.46 12.69 1.59
CA LYS A 272 37.66 13.72 0.92
C LYS A 272 36.69 13.11 -0.10
N LEU A 273 37.16 12.26 -1.00
CA LEU A 273 36.30 11.58 -1.98
C LEU A 273 35.25 10.68 -1.32
N ASN A 274 35.60 9.97 -0.26
CA ASN A 274 34.63 9.17 0.49
C ASN A 274 33.54 10.01 1.15
N SER A 275 33.89 11.19 1.69
CA SER A 275 32.92 12.14 2.23
C SER A 275 31.98 12.67 1.13
N MET A 276 32.54 12.98 -0.04
CA MET A 276 31.76 13.40 -1.21
C MET A 276 30.84 12.29 -1.72
N HIS A 277 31.33 11.05 -1.80
CA HIS A 277 30.53 9.87 -2.17
C HIS A 277 29.37 9.64 -1.20
N ALA A 278 29.61 9.74 0.11
CA ALA A 278 28.56 9.59 1.11
C ALA A 278 27.46 10.67 0.97
N HIS A 279 27.86 11.92 0.72
CA HIS A 279 26.93 13.02 0.48
C HIS A 279 26.12 12.79 -0.81
N LEU A 280 26.79 12.50 -1.93
CA LEU A 280 26.15 12.20 -3.22
C LEU A 280 25.19 11.02 -3.11
N THR A 281 25.58 9.92 -2.45
CA THR A 281 24.72 8.75 -2.27
C THR A 281 23.46 9.08 -1.47
N LYS A 282 23.57 9.90 -0.43
CA LYS A 282 22.42 10.38 0.33
C LYS A 282 21.45 11.19 -0.55
N GLN A 283 21.99 12.11 -1.34
CA GLN A 283 21.20 12.92 -2.28
C GLN A 283 20.54 12.05 -3.36
N LEU A 284 21.25 11.04 -3.89
CA LEU A 284 20.73 10.13 -4.92
C LEU A 284 19.50 9.37 -4.42
N ASN A 285 19.57 8.86 -3.19
CA ASN A 285 18.45 8.15 -2.57
C ASN A 285 17.25 9.09 -2.31
N GLN A 286 17.50 10.34 -1.93
CA GLN A 286 16.46 11.35 -1.77
C GLN A 286 15.76 11.67 -3.10
N CYS A 287 16.54 11.87 -4.18
CA CYS A 287 16.00 12.08 -5.53
C CYS A 287 15.17 10.89 -5.99
N ARG A 288 15.65 9.66 -5.82
CA ARG A 288 14.91 8.44 -6.17
C ARG A 288 13.56 8.34 -5.46
N ARG A 289 13.55 8.57 -4.14
CA ARG A 289 12.30 8.59 -3.36
C ARG A 289 11.33 9.66 -3.87
N HIS A 290 11.81 10.86 -4.16
CA HIS A 290 10.97 11.94 -4.71
C HIS A 290 10.40 11.59 -6.09
N ILE A 291 11.22 10.98 -6.96
CA ILE A 291 10.78 10.51 -8.28
C ILE A 291 9.68 9.43 -8.13
N GLU A 292 9.90 8.44 -7.27
CA GLU A 292 8.93 7.38 -6.99
C GLU A 292 7.61 7.95 -6.45
N GLU A 293 7.67 8.88 -5.50
CA GLU A 293 6.48 9.57 -4.95
C GLU A 293 5.72 10.35 -6.02
N LYS A 294 6.43 11.07 -6.90
CA LYS A 294 5.83 11.84 -7.99
C LYS A 294 5.20 10.92 -9.04
N GLN A 295 5.90 9.87 -9.46
CA GLN A 295 5.39 8.85 -10.38
C GLN A 295 4.12 8.18 -9.85
N GLN A 296 4.13 7.78 -8.57
CA GLN A 296 2.96 7.16 -7.94
C GLN A 296 1.78 8.15 -7.86
N SER A 297 2.04 9.43 -7.60
CA SER A 297 1.02 10.48 -7.60
C SER A 297 0.40 10.69 -8.99
N GLU A 298 1.24 10.80 -10.02
CA GLU A 298 0.78 10.95 -11.41
C GLU A 298 0.00 9.74 -11.89
N ALA A 299 0.46 8.52 -11.58
CA ALA A 299 -0.25 7.28 -11.89
C ALA A 299 -1.62 7.23 -11.18
N TYR A 300 -1.70 7.66 -9.92
CA TYR A 300 -2.95 7.76 -9.18
C TYR A 300 -3.92 8.74 -9.86
N GLN A 301 -3.45 9.93 -10.21
CA GLN A 301 -4.27 10.93 -10.90
C GLN A 301 -4.67 10.48 -12.32
N ALA A 302 -3.83 9.72 -13.01
CA ALA A 302 -4.17 9.12 -14.30
C ALA A 302 -5.32 8.10 -14.13
N LEU A 303 -5.28 7.28 -13.08
CA LEU A 303 -6.35 6.33 -12.77
C LEU A 303 -7.66 7.02 -12.40
N VAL A 304 -7.62 8.11 -11.61
CA VAL A 304 -8.81 8.94 -11.31
C VAL A 304 -9.43 9.47 -12.60
N ARG A 305 -8.64 10.12 -13.46
CA ARG A 305 -9.10 10.63 -14.75
C ARG A 305 -9.63 9.53 -15.67
N LEU A 306 -9.07 8.33 -15.58
CA LEU A 306 -9.53 7.19 -16.35
C LEU A 306 -10.97 6.80 -15.99
N PHE A 307 -11.33 6.76 -14.70
CA PHE A 307 -12.69 6.46 -14.27
C PHE A 307 -13.70 7.59 -14.50
N GLU A 308 -13.23 8.83 -14.63
CA GLU A 308 -14.08 10.00 -14.95
C GLU A 308 -14.39 10.14 -16.44
N THR A 309 -13.54 9.59 -17.30
CA THR A 309 -13.68 9.68 -18.76
C THR A 309 -14.63 8.61 -19.29
N VAL A 310 -15.42 8.98 -20.32
CA VAL A 310 -16.29 8.03 -21.02
C VAL A 310 -15.47 7.26 -22.04
N HIS A 311 -15.56 5.93 -22.02
CA HIS A 311 -14.85 5.05 -22.95
C HIS A 311 -15.81 4.37 -23.93
N ILE A 312 -15.26 3.87 -25.03
CA ILE A 312 -16.00 3.09 -26.03
C ILE A 312 -16.37 1.71 -25.46
N ASP A 313 -15.46 1.12 -24.68
CA ASP A 313 -15.63 -0.12 -23.95
C ASP A 313 -14.83 -0.09 -22.63
N ASN A 314 -15.08 -1.08 -21.78
CA ASN A 314 -14.45 -1.26 -20.48
C ASN A 314 -12.95 -1.65 -20.51
N MET A 315 -12.33 -1.85 -21.68
CA MET A 315 -11.00 -2.44 -21.78
C MET A 315 -9.90 -1.58 -21.17
N LYS A 316 -9.97 -0.26 -21.32
CA LYS A 316 -8.97 0.66 -20.74
C LYS A 316 -8.97 0.58 -19.21
N ILE A 317 -10.15 0.51 -18.61
CA ILE A 317 -10.34 0.38 -17.16
C ILE A 317 -9.81 -0.97 -16.68
N LEU A 318 -10.23 -2.06 -17.31
CA LEU A 318 -9.81 -3.41 -16.93
C LEU A 318 -8.29 -3.61 -17.08
N ARG A 319 -7.68 -3.07 -18.13
CA ARG A 319 -6.21 -3.09 -18.29
C ARG A 319 -5.52 -2.26 -17.22
N ALA A 320 -6.03 -1.10 -16.84
CA ALA A 320 -5.44 -0.30 -15.77
C ALA A 320 -5.51 -1.00 -14.39
N LEU A 321 -6.55 -1.79 -14.14
CA LEU A 321 -6.71 -2.54 -12.90
C LEU A 321 -5.87 -3.83 -12.84
N PHE A 322 -5.78 -4.59 -13.95
CA PHE A 322 -5.24 -5.95 -13.95
C PHE A 322 -4.00 -6.16 -14.84
N CYS A 323 -3.71 -5.28 -15.80
CA CYS A 323 -2.57 -5.43 -16.72
C CYS A 323 -1.42 -4.50 -16.32
N SER A 324 -0.43 -5.02 -15.58
CA SER A 324 0.83 -4.30 -15.41
C SER A 324 1.87 -4.67 -16.48
N LYS A 325 2.05 -5.96 -16.86
CA LYS A 325 3.04 -6.41 -17.89
C LYS A 325 2.73 -7.74 -18.60
N HIS A 326 1.59 -8.38 -18.35
CA HIS A 326 1.29 -9.76 -18.80
C HIS A 326 0.09 -9.80 -19.76
N GLU A 327 0.15 -10.67 -20.79
CA GLU A 327 -0.93 -10.84 -21.77
C GLU A 327 -2.20 -11.43 -21.14
N ASN A 328 -2.06 -12.44 -20.27
CA ASN A 328 -3.19 -13.14 -19.63
C ASN A 328 -3.13 -13.02 -18.10
N PRO A 329 -3.56 -11.89 -17.50
CA PRO A 329 -3.41 -11.64 -16.07
C PRO A 329 -4.44 -12.38 -15.20
N LEU A 330 -5.54 -12.86 -15.78
CA LEU A 330 -6.65 -13.49 -15.06
C LEU A 330 -6.65 -15.01 -15.24
N ILE A 331 -7.31 -15.70 -14.31
CA ILE A 331 -7.68 -17.10 -14.36
C ILE A 331 -9.20 -17.17 -14.32
N ASP A 332 -9.79 -17.96 -15.22
CA ASP A 332 -11.20 -18.31 -15.17
C ASP A 332 -11.45 -19.34 -14.05
N GLY A 333 -12.28 -18.98 -13.07
CA GLY A 333 -12.59 -19.85 -11.94
C GLY A 333 -13.29 -21.16 -12.30
N THR A 334 -13.94 -21.24 -13.46
CA THR A 334 -14.60 -22.46 -13.94
C THR A 334 -13.65 -23.40 -14.67
N THR A 335 -12.96 -22.91 -15.70
CA THR A 335 -12.06 -23.73 -16.53
C THR A 335 -10.65 -23.85 -15.95
N LYS A 336 -10.29 -23.00 -14.98
CA LYS A 336 -8.94 -22.83 -14.41
C LYS A 336 -7.88 -22.44 -15.43
N ASN A 337 -8.29 -21.96 -16.61
CA ASN A 337 -7.38 -21.50 -17.66
C ASN A 337 -6.98 -20.04 -17.42
N SER A 338 -5.75 -19.71 -17.80
CA SER A 338 -5.29 -18.32 -17.85
C SER A 338 -5.88 -17.63 -19.07
N VAL A 339 -6.46 -16.45 -18.85
CA VAL A 339 -7.20 -15.68 -19.84
C VAL A 339 -6.84 -14.20 -19.79
N GLY A 340 -7.02 -13.52 -20.92
CA GLY A 340 -6.91 -12.08 -21.02
C GLY A 340 -8.17 -11.37 -20.54
N VAL A 341 -8.04 -10.06 -20.29
CA VAL A 341 -9.17 -9.19 -19.91
C VAL A 341 -10.17 -8.95 -21.06
N ASP A 342 -9.81 -9.33 -22.29
CA ASP A 342 -10.65 -9.27 -23.49
C ASP A 342 -11.90 -10.14 -23.41
N MET A 343 -11.88 -11.22 -22.60
CA MET A 343 -13.06 -12.05 -22.33
C MET A 343 -14.21 -11.29 -21.63
N LEU A 344 -13.89 -10.12 -21.07
CA LEU A 344 -14.82 -9.23 -20.35
C LEU A 344 -15.25 -8.01 -21.19
N GLN A 345 -14.78 -7.91 -22.44
CA GLN A 345 -15.04 -6.75 -23.29
C GLN A 345 -16.55 -6.53 -23.47
N ARG A 346 -17.02 -5.30 -23.22
CA ARG A 346 -18.44 -4.89 -23.35
C ARG A 346 -19.43 -5.68 -22.48
N LYS A 347 -18.96 -6.43 -21.49
CA LYS A 347 -19.80 -7.05 -20.47
C LYS A 347 -19.98 -6.11 -19.27
N ILE A 348 -21.07 -6.32 -18.52
CA ILE A 348 -21.18 -5.77 -17.16
C ILE A 348 -20.23 -6.56 -16.27
N VAL A 349 -19.34 -5.87 -15.55
CA VAL A 349 -18.32 -6.48 -14.70
C VAL A 349 -18.55 -6.08 -13.25
N LEU A 350 -18.73 -7.07 -12.39
CA LEU A 350 -18.83 -6.89 -10.94
C LEU A 350 -17.45 -7.15 -10.33
N LEU A 351 -16.75 -6.10 -9.94
CA LEU A 351 -15.49 -6.20 -9.23
C LEU A 351 -15.76 -6.56 -7.77
N PHE A 352 -15.49 -7.80 -7.40
CA PHE A 352 -15.51 -8.23 -6.01
C PHE A 352 -14.20 -7.79 -5.34
N VAL A 353 -14.24 -6.72 -4.57
CA VAL A 353 -13.08 -6.12 -3.91
C VAL A 353 -13.04 -6.61 -2.48
N SER A 354 -11.98 -7.30 -2.08
CA SER A 354 -11.83 -7.79 -0.71
C SER A 354 -10.36 -7.96 -0.33
N ASP A 355 -10.09 -8.17 0.96
CA ASP A 355 -8.85 -8.80 1.38
C ASP A 355 -8.97 -10.34 1.26
N VAL A 356 -8.04 -11.07 1.86
CA VAL A 356 -8.04 -12.55 1.86
C VAL A 356 -8.82 -13.16 3.02
N ASP A 357 -9.33 -12.35 3.95
CA ASP A 357 -9.95 -12.77 5.20
C ASP A 357 -11.48 -12.68 5.09
N ILE A 358 -12.03 -13.35 4.06
CA ILE A 358 -13.48 -13.44 3.80
C ILE A 358 -14.07 -14.62 4.56
N SER A 359 -15.26 -14.44 5.15
CA SER A 359 -15.98 -15.55 5.81
C SER A 359 -16.44 -16.59 4.79
N ASN A 360 -16.49 -17.86 5.21
CA ASN A 360 -16.91 -18.95 4.31
C ASN A 360 -18.40 -18.84 3.97
N GLU A 361 -19.21 -18.42 4.93
CA GLU A 361 -20.65 -18.19 4.79
C GLU A 361 -20.92 -17.13 3.71
N GLU A 362 -20.23 -16.00 3.76
CA GLU A 362 -20.36 -14.92 2.77
C GLU A 362 -19.96 -15.37 1.37
N LEU A 363 -18.80 -16.02 1.25
CA LEU A 363 -18.35 -16.52 -0.05
C LEU A 363 -19.32 -17.58 -0.61
N PHE A 364 -19.80 -18.49 0.24
CA PHE A 364 -20.72 -19.55 -0.17
C PHE A 364 -22.02 -18.97 -0.75
N VAL A 365 -22.64 -18.01 -0.07
CA VAL A 365 -23.90 -17.42 -0.56
C VAL A 365 -23.67 -16.59 -1.84
N LEU A 366 -22.56 -15.84 -1.96
CA LEU A 366 -22.23 -15.18 -3.23
C LEU A 366 -22.09 -16.17 -4.38
N ILE A 367 -21.43 -17.31 -4.15
CA ILE A 367 -21.27 -18.37 -5.14
C ILE A 367 -22.63 -18.93 -5.54
N GLN A 368 -23.51 -19.19 -4.58
CA GLN A 368 -24.85 -19.70 -4.84
C GLN A 368 -25.64 -18.73 -5.71
N ILE A 369 -25.75 -17.45 -5.31
CA ILE A 369 -26.47 -16.44 -6.09
C ILE A 369 -25.88 -16.29 -7.50
N TYR A 370 -24.55 -16.29 -7.62
CA TYR A 370 -23.87 -16.23 -8.90
C TYR A 370 -24.21 -17.42 -9.81
N ASN A 371 -24.18 -18.63 -9.26
CA ASN A 371 -24.49 -19.85 -10.01
C ASN A 371 -25.96 -19.92 -10.40
N ASP A 372 -26.89 -19.57 -9.50
CA ASP A 372 -28.33 -19.58 -9.76
C ASP A 372 -28.70 -18.58 -10.86
N THR A 373 -28.00 -17.44 -10.91
CA THR A 373 -28.20 -16.44 -11.97
C THR A 373 -27.73 -16.92 -13.35
N HIS A 374 -26.73 -17.80 -13.39
CA HIS A 374 -26.14 -18.32 -14.63
C HIS A 374 -26.62 -19.73 -15.01
N GLY A 375 -27.30 -20.43 -14.11
CA GLY A 375 -27.81 -21.78 -14.30
C GLY A 375 -28.68 -21.89 -15.54
N GLY A 376 -28.20 -22.64 -16.55
CA GLY A 376 -28.95 -22.94 -17.77
C GLY A 376 -28.88 -21.90 -18.89
N GLN A 377 -28.10 -20.82 -18.76
CA GLN A 377 -27.94 -19.80 -19.80
C GLN A 377 -26.67 -20.04 -20.64
N LEU A 378 -26.78 -20.00 -21.98
CA LEU A 378 -25.61 -20.07 -22.88
C LEU A 378 -24.73 -18.82 -22.81
N GLU A 379 -25.31 -17.67 -22.44
CA GLU A 379 -24.62 -16.38 -22.40
C GLU A 379 -24.80 -15.72 -21.03
N ARG A 380 -23.67 -15.45 -20.36
CA ARG A 380 -23.64 -14.82 -19.04
C ARG A 380 -23.91 -13.33 -19.16
N ARG A 381 -24.91 -12.81 -18.43
CA ARG A 381 -25.34 -11.39 -18.52
C ARG A 381 -24.36 -10.43 -17.85
N PHE A 382 -23.58 -10.91 -16.90
CA PHE A 382 -22.50 -10.19 -16.24
C PHE A 382 -21.42 -11.19 -15.80
N GLU A 383 -20.23 -10.70 -15.51
CA GLU A 383 -19.15 -11.52 -14.94
C GLU A 383 -18.68 -10.89 -13.63
N VAL A 384 -18.29 -11.74 -12.68
CA VAL A 384 -17.61 -11.30 -11.46
C VAL A 384 -16.10 -11.39 -11.68
N VAL A 385 -15.34 -10.44 -11.14
CA VAL A 385 -13.88 -10.48 -11.15
C VAL A 385 -13.39 -10.12 -9.76
N TRP A 386 -12.59 -10.98 -9.14
CA TRP A 386 -11.99 -10.71 -7.85
C TRP A 386 -10.84 -9.71 -7.99
N LEU A 387 -10.89 -8.63 -7.20
CA LEU A 387 -9.85 -7.62 -7.06
C LEU A 387 -9.28 -7.65 -5.64
N PRO A 388 -8.20 -8.43 -5.39
CA PRO A 388 -7.65 -8.59 -4.05
C PRO A 388 -6.87 -7.34 -3.61
N ILE A 389 -7.24 -6.77 -2.47
CA ILE A 389 -6.61 -5.59 -1.86
C ILE A 389 -5.83 -6.02 -0.64
N VAL A 390 -4.50 -6.20 -0.80
CA VAL A 390 -3.67 -6.73 0.28
C VAL A 390 -2.50 -5.81 0.63
N ASP A 391 -2.25 -5.65 1.94
CA ASP A 391 -1.21 -4.80 2.48
C ASP A 391 0.19 -5.33 2.15
N ARG A 392 0.90 -4.59 1.30
CA ARG A 392 2.32 -4.84 0.97
C ARG A 392 3.30 -4.25 2.00
N HIS A 393 2.81 -3.63 3.08
CA HIS A 393 3.63 -2.90 4.03
C HIS A 393 4.28 -3.75 5.14
N HIS A 394 3.99 -5.06 5.20
CA HIS A 394 4.84 -5.96 5.97
C HIS A 394 6.04 -6.38 5.10
N PRO A 395 7.29 -6.38 5.62
CA PRO A 395 8.50 -6.87 4.93
C PRO A 395 8.49 -8.40 4.72
N TRP A 396 7.31 -8.98 4.63
CA TRP A 396 7.07 -10.36 4.27
C TRP A 396 7.21 -10.48 2.76
N ASP A 397 8.46 -10.63 2.34
CA ASP A 397 8.98 -11.00 1.02
C ASP A 397 7.89 -11.38 -0.02
N ALA A 398 7.81 -10.68 -1.16
CA ALA A 398 6.82 -10.92 -2.21
C ALA A 398 6.79 -12.40 -2.69
N LYS A 399 7.93 -13.11 -2.55
CA LYS A 399 8.04 -14.56 -2.78
C LYS A 399 7.30 -15.40 -1.74
N LYS A 400 7.31 -15.02 -0.46
CA LYS A 400 6.52 -15.68 0.60
C LYS A 400 5.04 -15.35 0.48
N TYR A 401 4.69 -14.15 0.01
CA TYR A 401 3.30 -13.77 -0.24
C TYR A 401 2.69 -14.56 -1.41
N ALA A 402 3.45 -14.78 -2.49
CA ALA A 402 3.08 -15.71 -3.57
C ALA A 402 2.94 -17.18 -3.11
N ALA A 403 3.59 -17.54 -1.99
CA ALA A 403 3.46 -18.86 -1.35
C ALA A 403 2.35 -18.92 -0.28
N ASP A 404 1.60 -17.82 -0.06
CA ASP A 404 0.49 -17.82 0.89
C ASP A 404 -0.63 -18.75 0.38
N LYS A 405 -0.76 -19.89 1.06
CA LYS A 405 -1.78 -20.89 0.74
C LYS A 405 -3.20 -20.33 0.90
N ARG A 406 -3.41 -19.26 1.68
CA ARG A 406 -4.75 -18.67 1.90
C ARG A 406 -5.33 -18.08 0.62
N TYR A 407 -4.54 -17.32 -0.14
CA TYR A 407 -4.95 -16.77 -1.43
C TYR A 407 -5.41 -17.88 -2.38
N ASN A 408 -4.56 -18.89 -2.58
CA ASN A 408 -4.85 -19.99 -3.51
C ASN A 408 -6.05 -20.83 -3.06
N ARG A 409 -6.21 -21.08 -1.76
CA ARG A 409 -7.37 -21.79 -1.20
C ARG A 409 -8.67 -21.02 -1.39
N LEU A 410 -8.63 -19.71 -1.20
CA LEU A 410 -9.79 -18.84 -1.38
C LEU A 410 -10.17 -18.76 -2.87
N ALA A 411 -9.19 -18.46 -3.72
CA ALA A 411 -9.36 -18.38 -5.17
C ALA A 411 -9.85 -19.69 -5.79
N SER A 412 -9.40 -20.86 -5.28
CA SER A 412 -9.81 -22.15 -5.83
C SER A 412 -11.32 -22.39 -5.72
N ASN A 413 -11.96 -21.82 -4.71
CA ASN A 413 -13.40 -21.95 -4.45
C ASN A 413 -14.23 -20.97 -5.30
N MET A 414 -13.62 -19.95 -5.90
CA MET A 414 -14.33 -18.94 -6.68
C MET A 414 -14.68 -19.45 -8.09
N PRO A 415 -15.95 -19.34 -8.53
CA PRO A 415 -16.40 -19.74 -9.88
C PRO A 415 -16.16 -18.66 -10.93
N TRP A 416 -15.68 -17.48 -10.53
CA TRP A 416 -15.51 -16.30 -11.37
C TRP A 416 -14.03 -15.98 -11.62
N TYR A 417 -13.74 -14.90 -12.34
CA TYR A 417 -12.36 -14.56 -12.71
C TYR A 417 -11.57 -14.02 -11.53
N TYR A 418 -10.28 -14.35 -11.45
CA TYR A 418 -9.37 -13.81 -10.43
C TYR A 418 -7.94 -13.67 -10.99
N PRO A 419 -7.10 -12.77 -10.45
CA PRO A 419 -5.72 -12.64 -10.91
C PRO A 419 -4.88 -13.87 -10.57
N ASN A 420 -3.95 -14.27 -11.45
CA ASN A 420 -3.08 -15.42 -11.19
C ASN A 420 -2.22 -15.22 -9.91
N ASN A 421 -1.81 -13.97 -9.66
CA ASN A 421 -1.07 -13.62 -8.46
C ASN A 421 -1.48 -12.21 -7.98
N PRO A 422 -1.71 -11.98 -6.68
CA PRO A 422 -2.02 -10.65 -6.14
C PRO A 422 -0.90 -9.62 -6.34
N SER A 423 0.33 -10.05 -6.65
CA SER A 423 1.46 -9.17 -7.02
C SER A 423 1.22 -8.44 -8.36
N LEU A 424 0.33 -8.93 -9.22
CA LEU A 424 0.00 -8.33 -10.51
C LEU A 424 -0.75 -7.00 -10.39
N ILE A 425 -1.45 -6.78 -9.28
CA ILE A 425 -2.19 -5.54 -9.02
C ILE A 425 -1.19 -4.43 -8.67
N ASP A 426 -1.24 -3.31 -9.37
CA ASP A 426 -0.33 -2.19 -9.12
C ASP A 426 -0.60 -1.55 -7.75
N PRO A 427 0.42 -1.16 -6.95
CA PRO A 427 0.21 -0.45 -5.68
C PRO A 427 -0.64 0.82 -5.80
N THR A 428 -0.62 1.48 -6.96
CA THR A 428 -1.46 2.63 -7.28
C THR A 428 -2.94 2.27 -7.33
N VAL A 429 -3.27 1.10 -7.87
CA VAL A 429 -4.66 0.57 -7.88
C VAL A 429 -5.11 0.28 -6.45
N VAL A 430 -4.27 -0.37 -5.65
CA VAL A 430 -4.54 -0.62 -4.21
C VAL A 430 -4.83 0.70 -3.48
N ARG A 431 -3.99 1.72 -3.71
CA ARG A 431 -4.19 3.06 -3.13
C ARG A 431 -5.50 3.70 -3.62
N TYR A 432 -5.80 3.61 -4.90
CA TYR A 432 -7.04 4.12 -5.50
C TYR A 432 -8.27 3.48 -4.86
N VAL A 433 -8.32 2.15 -4.78
CA VAL A 433 -9.45 1.44 -4.19
C VAL A 433 -9.68 1.84 -2.72
N ARG A 434 -8.61 1.96 -1.92
CA ARG A 434 -8.72 2.41 -0.52
C ARG A 434 -9.23 3.83 -0.38
N HIS A 435 -8.76 4.77 -1.21
CA HIS A 435 -9.09 6.18 -1.03
C HIS A 435 -10.36 6.58 -1.80
N ALA A 436 -10.45 6.22 -3.08
CA ALA A 436 -11.54 6.61 -3.97
C ALA A 436 -12.80 5.77 -3.74
N TRP A 437 -12.66 4.46 -3.54
CA TRP A 437 -13.79 3.56 -3.22
C TRP A 437 -13.99 3.32 -1.73
N ARG A 438 -13.16 3.95 -0.87
CA ARG A 438 -13.25 3.87 0.59
C ARG A 438 -13.24 2.44 1.14
N PHE A 439 -12.45 1.56 0.51
CA PHE A 439 -12.29 0.20 0.99
C PHE A 439 -11.51 0.16 2.31
N ASP A 440 -12.14 -0.36 3.36
CA ASP A 440 -11.57 -0.61 4.68
C ASP A 440 -11.91 -2.03 5.16
N LYS A 441 -11.27 -3.01 4.52
CA LYS A 441 -11.38 -4.48 4.75
C LYS A 441 -12.71 -5.15 4.39
N LYS A 442 -13.85 -4.49 4.60
CA LYS A 442 -15.15 -5.05 4.22
C LYS A 442 -15.26 -5.24 2.70
N PRO A 443 -15.73 -6.42 2.24
CA PRO A 443 -15.90 -6.65 0.81
C PRO A 443 -16.82 -5.60 0.17
N LEU A 444 -16.46 -5.18 -1.05
CA LEU A 444 -17.28 -4.32 -1.91
C LEU A 444 -17.56 -5.05 -3.22
N LEU A 445 -18.73 -4.78 -3.80
CA LEU A 445 -19.06 -5.28 -5.13
C LEU A 445 -19.28 -4.10 -6.07
N VAL A 446 -18.21 -3.63 -6.72
CA VAL A 446 -18.26 -2.44 -7.60
C VAL A 446 -18.74 -2.85 -8.98
N VAL A 447 -19.78 -2.21 -9.49
CA VAL A 447 -20.39 -2.56 -10.79
C VAL A 447 -19.87 -1.62 -11.87
N LEU A 448 -19.26 -2.19 -12.90
CA LEU A 448 -18.88 -1.53 -14.13
C LEU A 448 -19.85 -1.86 -15.26
N ASP A 449 -20.32 -0.85 -15.98
CA ASP A 449 -21.07 -1.03 -17.22
C ASP A 449 -20.16 -1.49 -18.38
N PRO A 450 -20.72 -1.81 -19.57
CA PRO A 450 -19.94 -2.20 -20.75
C PRO A 450 -18.86 -1.19 -21.20
N GLN A 451 -18.99 0.09 -20.81
CA GLN A 451 -18.06 1.18 -21.08
C GLN A 451 -17.02 1.36 -19.96
N GLY A 452 -17.13 0.62 -18.86
CA GLY A 452 -16.22 0.69 -17.71
C GLY A 452 -16.57 1.79 -16.71
N LYS A 453 -17.74 2.41 -16.81
CA LYS A 453 -18.22 3.39 -15.84
C LYS A 453 -18.76 2.68 -14.60
N VAL A 454 -18.43 3.22 -13.43
CA VAL A 454 -19.01 2.75 -12.16
C VAL A 454 -20.48 3.16 -12.09
N VAL A 455 -21.38 2.18 -12.13
CA VAL A 455 -22.84 2.39 -12.05
C VAL A 455 -23.44 2.03 -10.69
N SER A 456 -22.68 1.29 -9.87
CA SER A 456 -22.94 1.13 -8.44
C SER A 456 -21.60 0.96 -7.71
N PRO A 457 -21.29 1.81 -6.71
CA PRO A 457 -20.04 1.72 -5.95
C PRO A 457 -20.04 0.53 -4.98
N ASN A 458 -21.20 0.01 -4.60
CA ASN A 458 -21.31 -1.21 -3.82
C ASN A 458 -22.68 -1.88 -4.03
N ALA A 459 -22.74 -2.85 -4.93
CA ALA A 459 -23.93 -3.66 -5.21
C ALA A 459 -24.04 -4.90 -4.31
N LEU A 460 -23.19 -5.04 -3.28
CA LEU A 460 -23.23 -6.21 -2.40
C LEU A 460 -24.60 -6.31 -1.69
N HIS A 461 -25.13 -5.18 -1.22
CA HIS A 461 -26.48 -5.14 -0.63
C HIS A 461 -27.56 -5.51 -1.66
N MET A 462 -27.47 -5.01 -2.89
CA MET A 462 -28.41 -5.40 -3.95
C MET A 462 -28.37 -6.90 -4.24
N MET A 463 -27.17 -7.49 -4.24
CA MET A 463 -26.96 -8.92 -4.43
C MET A 463 -27.65 -9.72 -3.32
N TRP A 464 -27.48 -9.31 -2.06
CA TRP A 464 -28.11 -9.97 -0.93
C TRP A 464 -29.63 -9.86 -0.92
N ILE A 465 -30.18 -8.70 -1.24
CA ILE A 465 -31.62 -8.47 -1.15
C ILE A 465 -32.36 -9.08 -2.34
N TRP A 466 -31.84 -8.88 -3.56
CA TRP A 466 -32.59 -9.11 -4.80
C TRP A 466 -31.99 -10.18 -5.69
N GLY A 467 -30.78 -10.66 -5.39
CA GLY A 467 -30.07 -11.65 -6.22
C GLY A 467 -30.05 -11.28 -7.70
N SER A 468 -30.62 -12.14 -8.55
CA SER A 468 -30.68 -11.94 -10.00
C SER A 468 -31.64 -10.81 -10.45
N LEU A 469 -32.65 -10.47 -9.65
CA LEU A 469 -33.63 -9.41 -9.96
C LEU A 469 -33.00 -8.02 -9.95
N ALA A 470 -31.87 -7.87 -9.24
CA ALA A 470 -31.10 -6.64 -9.16
C ALA A 470 -30.38 -6.28 -10.47
N PHE A 471 -30.24 -7.20 -11.43
CA PHE A 471 -29.65 -6.89 -12.74
C PHE A 471 -30.35 -5.68 -13.39
N PRO A 472 -29.61 -4.68 -13.94
CA PRO A 472 -28.16 -4.62 -14.18
C PRO A 472 -27.31 -4.03 -13.03
N PHE A 473 -27.76 -4.15 -11.78
CA PHE A 473 -27.06 -3.73 -10.56
C PHE A 473 -26.73 -2.22 -10.49
N THR A 474 -27.65 -1.39 -10.99
CA THR A 474 -27.53 0.07 -10.97
C THR A 474 -28.34 0.66 -9.82
N SER A 475 -27.94 1.83 -9.31
CA SER A 475 -28.75 2.53 -8.29
C SER A 475 -30.18 2.83 -8.76
N ALA A 476 -30.37 3.15 -10.05
CA ALA A 476 -31.71 3.37 -10.60
C ALA A 476 -32.58 2.09 -10.57
N ARG A 477 -31.97 0.91 -10.77
CA ARG A 477 -32.66 -0.37 -10.67
C ARG A 477 -33.03 -0.69 -9.22
N GLU A 478 -32.12 -0.43 -8.27
CA GLU A 478 -32.39 -0.57 -6.84
C GLU A 478 -33.57 0.29 -6.39
N GLU A 479 -33.62 1.55 -6.82
CA GLU A 479 -34.75 2.46 -6.54
C GLU A 479 -36.07 1.95 -7.11
N ALA A 480 -36.06 1.37 -8.31
CA ALA A 480 -37.27 0.79 -8.91
C ALA A 480 -37.78 -0.42 -8.13
N LEU A 481 -36.88 -1.34 -7.74
CA LEU A 481 -37.23 -2.51 -6.93
C LEU A 481 -37.87 -2.11 -5.60
N TRP A 482 -37.30 -1.10 -4.92
CA TRP A 482 -37.89 -0.61 -3.67
C TRP A 482 -39.23 0.10 -3.82
N LYS A 483 -39.53 0.68 -5.00
CA LYS A 483 -40.84 1.30 -5.29
C LYS A 483 -41.91 0.25 -5.58
N GLU A 484 -41.52 -0.87 -6.18
CA GLU A 484 -42.41 -1.99 -6.52
C GLU A 484 -42.68 -2.90 -5.31
N GLU A 485 -41.76 -2.94 -4.35
CA GLU A 485 -41.84 -3.85 -3.20
C GLU A 485 -42.72 -3.33 -2.06
N THR A 486 -43.30 -4.27 -1.31
CA THR A 486 -44.11 -4.00 -0.12
C THR A 486 -43.62 -4.81 1.09
N TRP A 487 -43.99 -4.41 2.30
CA TRP A 487 -43.68 -5.20 3.49
C TRP A 487 -44.51 -6.48 3.52
N ARG A 488 -43.85 -7.61 3.28
CA ARG A 488 -44.46 -8.95 3.21
C ARG A 488 -43.52 -10.02 3.75
N LEU A 489 -44.05 -11.19 4.12
CA LEU A 489 -43.23 -12.27 4.70
C LEU A 489 -42.17 -12.77 3.71
N GLU A 490 -42.50 -12.84 2.42
CA GLU A 490 -41.57 -13.25 1.36
C GLU A 490 -40.39 -12.28 1.22
N LEU A 491 -40.59 -10.99 1.48
CA LEU A 491 -39.47 -10.05 1.52
C LEU A 491 -38.52 -10.38 2.65
N ILE A 492 -38.99 -10.89 3.79
CA ILE A 492 -38.17 -11.18 4.98
C ILE A 492 -37.45 -12.52 4.82
N VAL A 493 -38.18 -13.54 4.40
CA VAL A 493 -37.71 -14.94 4.31
C VAL A 493 -37.00 -15.22 2.99
N ASP A 494 -37.39 -14.54 1.91
CA ASP A 494 -36.88 -14.78 0.55
C ASP A 494 -36.99 -16.27 0.16
N GLU A 495 -36.05 -16.77 -0.65
CA GLU A 495 -35.94 -18.19 -0.99
C GLU A 495 -35.09 -19.00 0.01
N ILE A 496 -34.86 -18.48 1.24
CA ILE A 496 -34.02 -19.15 2.24
C ILE A 496 -34.61 -20.52 2.59
N ASP A 497 -35.92 -20.58 2.87
CA ASP A 497 -36.60 -21.81 3.21
C ASP A 497 -37.87 -21.98 2.36
N PRO A 498 -37.80 -22.83 1.31
CA PRO A 498 -38.95 -23.10 0.45
C PRO A 498 -40.17 -23.65 1.21
N ALA A 499 -39.97 -24.28 2.37
CA ALA A 499 -41.07 -24.80 3.17
C ALA A 499 -41.93 -23.67 3.77
N ILE A 500 -41.32 -22.53 4.08
CA ILE A 500 -42.05 -21.33 4.54
C ILE A 500 -42.88 -20.77 3.38
N ILE A 501 -42.30 -20.67 2.18
CA ILE A 501 -43.02 -20.21 1.00
C ILE A 501 -44.21 -21.11 0.69
N GLN A 502 -44.04 -22.44 0.79
CA GLN A 502 -45.15 -23.37 0.66
C GLN A 502 -46.21 -23.19 1.75
N ALA A 503 -45.81 -22.95 3.01
CA ALA A 503 -46.74 -22.71 4.10
C ALA A 503 -47.59 -21.44 3.88
N ILE A 504 -47.02 -20.39 3.29
CA ILE A 504 -47.75 -19.18 2.88
C ILE A 504 -48.78 -19.51 1.80
N GLN A 505 -48.39 -20.28 0.78
CA GLN A 505 -49.28 -20.69 -0.32
C GLN A 505 -50.44 -21.58 0.17
N ASP A 506 -50.19 -22.38 1.19
CA ASP A 506 -51.18 -23.25 1.82
C ASP A 506 -52.06 -22.50 2.85
N GLU A 507 -52.00 -21.17 2.89
CA GLU A 507 -52.74 -20.28 3.80
C GLU A 507 -52.54 -20.64 5.29
N ARG A 508 -51.35 -21.14 5.65
CA ARG A 508 -51.01 -21.43 7.04
C ARG A 508 -50.51 -20.18 7.74
N PHE A 509 -50.69 -20.16 9.06
CA PHE A 509 -50.05 -19.16 9.90
C PHE A 509 -48.58 -19.53 10.06
N VAL A 510 -47.68 -18.60 9.74
CA VAL A 510 -46.24 -18.79 9.89
C VAL A 510 -45.74 -17.92 11.03
N CYS A 511 -45.09 -18.55 12.01
CA CYS A 511 -44.44 -17.88 13.13
C CYS A 511 -42.92 -18.07 13.05
N LEU A 512 -42.21 -17.02 12.67
CA LEU A 512 -40.75 -16.95 12.79
C LEU A 512 -40.40 -16.47 14.19
N TYR A 513 -39.46 -17.12 14.86
CA TYR A 513 -39.03 -16.68 16.18
C TYR A 513 -37.56 -16.94 16.44
N GLY A 514 -36.98 -16.17 17.36
CA GLY A 514 -35.55 -16.19 17.65
C GLY A 514 -35.20 -15.79 19.07
N GLY A 515 -33.92 -15.91 19.40
CA GLY A 515 -33.37 -15.67 20.74
C GLY A 515 -32.59 -16.85 21.32
N GLU A 516 -31.92 -16.61 22.45
CA GLU A 516 -31.03 -17.59 23.12
C GLU A 516 -31.64 -18.22 24.39
N ASP A 517 -32.78 -17.69 24.88
CA ASP A 517 -33.40 -18.16 26.12
C ASP A 517 -34.24 -19.42 25.89
N ILE A 518 -33.67 -20.58 26.23
CA ILE A 518 -34.35 -21.86 26.06
C ILE A 518 -35.62 -22.01 26.93
N LYS A 519 -35.68 -21.35 28.10
CA LYS A 519 -36.87 -21.42 28.96
C LYS A 519 -38.01 -20.67 28.29
N TRP A 520 -37.73 -19.49 27.78
CA TRP A 520 -38.69 -18.72 27.00
C TRP A 520 -39.15 -19.50 25.75
N ILE A 521 -38.22 -20.07 24.97
CA ILE A 521 -38.56 -20.83 23.75
C ILE A 521 -39.53 -21.98 24.06
N LYS A 522 -39.28 -22.74 25.12
CA LYS A 522 -40.16 -23.85 25.52
C LYS A 522 -41.56 -23.35 25.93
N GLN A 523 -41.62 -22.30 26.74
CA GLN A 523 -42.89 -21.72 27.19
C GLN A 523 -43.68 -21.15 26.02
N PHE A 524 -43.03 -20.37 25.16
CA PHE A 524 -43.62 -19.73 24.00
C PHE A 524 -44.18 -20.76 23.00
N THR A 525 -43.36 -21.73 22.58
CA THR A 525 -43.79 -22.75 21.61
C THR A 525 -44.90 -23.65 22.14
N ALA A 526 -44.90 -23.98 23.44
CA ALA A 526 -45.98 -24.74 24.07
C ALA A 526 -47.29 -23.95 24.12
N LEU A 527 -47.22 -22.68 24.55
CA LEU A 527 -48.38 -21.81 24.68
C LEU A 527 -49.01 -21.48 23.33
N LEU A 528 -48.21 -21.05 22.35
CA LEU A 528 -48.70 -20.70 21.02
C LEU A 528 -49.32 -21.92 20.31
N ARG A 529 -48.72 -23.11 20.47
CA ARG A 529 -49.30 -24.35 19.95
C ARG A 529 -50.65 -24.68 20.59
N ARG A 530 -50.76 -24.51 21.92
CA ARG A 530 -52.04 -24.71 22.62
C ARG A 530 -53.10 -23.75 22.11
N ILE A 531 -52.77 -22.46 22.00
CA ILE A 531 -53.68 -21.44 21.47
C ILE A 531 -54.12 -21.82 20.05
N ALA A 532 -53.18 -22.15 19.16
CA ALA A 532 -53.49 -22.55 17.79
C ALA A 532 -54.39 -23.80 17.73
N GLN A 533 -54.23 -24.77 18.63
CA GLN A 533 -55.13 -25.92 18.75
C GLN A 533 -56.52 -25.52 19.25
N ASP A 534 -56.59 -24.65 20.26
CA ASP A 534 -57.83 -24.17 20.87
C ASP A 534 -58.71 -23.40 19.87
N VAL A 535 -58.10 -22.62 18.96
CA VAL A 535 -58.79 -21.89 17.87
C VAL A 535 -58.67 -22.53 16.49
N LYS A 536 -58.16 -23.76 16.40
CA LYS A 536 -58.05 -24.58 15.18
C LYS A 536 -57.33 -23.92 14.00
N ILE A 537 -56.22 -23.24 14.31
CA ILE A 537 -55.39 -22.55 13.32
C ILE A 537 -54.28 -23.47 12.82
N PRO A 538 -54.07 -23.61 11.49
CA PRO A 538 -52.94 -24.33 10.93
C PRO A 538 -51.66 -23.51 11.13
N LEU A 539 -50.87 -23.83 12.16
CA LEU A 539 -49.67 -23.10 12.55
C LEU A 539 -48.38 -23.85 12.16
N GLU A 540 -47.50 -23.15 11.44
CA GLU A 540 -46.10 -23.52 11.22
C GLU A 540 -45.19 -22.59 12.05
N MET A 541 -44.35 -23.16 12.91
CA MET A 541 -43.39 -22.40 13.72
C MET A 541 -41.97 -22.72 13.27
N VAL A 542 -41.18 -21.69 12.96
CA VAL A 542 -39.80 -21.82 12.52
C VAL A 542 -38.85 -21.04 13.42
N TYR A 543 -37.86 -21.73 13.99
CA TYR A 543 -36.79 -21.09 14.73
C TYR A 543 -35.69 -20.58 13.78
N VAL A 544 -35.52 -19.25 13.76
CA VAL A 544 -34.58 -18.51 12.90
C VAL A 544 -33.24 -18.23 13.60
N GLY A 545 -33.23 -18.15 14.93
CA GLY A 545 -32.01 -17.88 15.70
C GLY A 545 -31.74 -16.38 15.95
N LYS A 546 -30.48 -15.96 15.84
CA LYS A 546 -29.99 -14.62 16.19
C LYS A 546 -28.76 -14.27 15.33
N SER A 547 -28.49 -12.98 15.11
CA SER A 547 -27.44 -12.46 14.21
C SER A 547 -26.03 -12.99 14.48
N ASN A 548 -25.73 -13.39 15.72
CA ASN A 548 -24.45 -13.98 16.09
C ASN A 548 -24.62 -15.43 16.58
N PRO A 549 -24.46 -16.43 15.69
CA PRO A 549 -24.61 -17.84 16.02
C PRO A 549 -23.42 -18.38 16.82
N LYS A 550 -23.32 -17.95 18.09
CA LYS A 550 -22.40 -18.53 19.09
C LYS A 550 -22.80 -19.98 19.42
N GLU A 551 -21.93 -20.69 20.16
CA GLU A 551 -22.22 -22.05 20.67
C GLU A 551 -23.60 -22.19 21.31
N ARG A 552 -24.09 -21.12 21.96
CA ARG A 552 -25.41 -21.09 22.59
C ARG A 552 -26.55 -21.37 21.61
N ILE A 553 -26.50 -20.84 20.39
CA ILE A 553 -27.55 -21.10 19.39
C ILE A 553 -27.50 -22.57 18.94
N LYS A 554 -26.30 -23.14 18.77
CA LYS A 554 -26.16 -24.58 18.46
C LYS A 554 -26.78 -25.46 19.55
N LYS A 555 -26.60 -25.08 20.83
CA LYS A 555 -27.23 -25.77 21.99
C LYS A 555 -28.75 -25.64 21.92
N VAL A 556 -29.28 -24.45 21.65
CA VAL A 556 -30.73 -24.20 21.50
C VAL A 556 -31.33 -25.03 20.35
N MET A 557 -30.71 -25.02 19.16
CA MET A 557 -31.17 -25.83 18.02
C MET A 557 -31.19 -27.33 18.36
N SER A 558 -30.18 -27.82 19.10
CA SER A 558 -30.14 -29.22 19.54
C SER A 558 -31.31 -29.57 20.46
N THR A 559 -31.68 -28.67 21.37
CA THR A 559 -32.85 -28.85 22.24
C THR A 559 -34.16 -28.80 21.45
N ILE A 560 -34.30 -27.86 20.52
CA ILE A 560 -35.50 -27.76 19.65
C ILE A 560 -35.68 -29.06 18.86
N ALA A 561 -34.60 -29.60 18.30
CA ALA A 561 -34.61 -30.86 17.57
C ALA A 561 -34.99 -32.06 18.46
N ALA A 562 -34.36 -32.18 19.64
CA ALA A 562 -34.59 -33.28 20.56
C ALA A 562 -36.02 -33.30 21.13
N GLU A 563 -36.56 -32.13 21.46
CA GLU A 563 -37.88 -31.97 22.07
C GLU A 563 -38.99 -31.72 21.04
N LYS A 564 -38.64 -31.64 19.75
CA LYS A 564 -39.57 -31.38 18.63
C LYS A 564 -40.43 -30.12 18.84
N LEU A 565 -39.78 -29.04 19.29
CA LEU A 565 -40.48 -27.80 19.65
C LEU A 565 -41.01 -27.03 18.43
N SER A 566 -40.41 -27.18 17.26
CA SER A 566 -40.72 -26.46 16.01
C SER A 566 -39.83 -26.97 14.86
N SER A 567 -40.04 -26.45 13.64
CA SER A 567 -39.02 -26.53 12.59
C SER A 567 -37.92 -25.49 12.84
N TYR A 568 -36.75 -25.69 12.23
CA TYR A 568 -35.57 -24.84 12.48
C TYR A 568 -34.57 -24.94 11.32
N TRP A 569 -33.79 -23.88 11.11
CA TRP A 569 -32.72 -23.88 10.11
C TRP A 569 -31.49 -24.61 10.60
N LYS A 570 -31.16 -25.72 9.93
CA LYS A 570 -30.04 -26.59 10.30
C LYS A 570 -28.68 -26.02 9.90
N ASP A 571 -28.63 -25.31 8.77
CA ASP A 571 -27.41 -24.70 8.26
C ASP A 571 -27.24 -23.30 8.89
N PRO A 572 -26.16 -23.05 9.64
CA PRO A 572 -25.85 -21.73 10.18
C PRO A 572 -25.77 -20.63 9.11
N THR A 573 -25.44 -20.99 7.86
CA THR A 573 -25.36 -20.06 6.73
C THR A 573 -26.72 -19.43 6.43
N MET A 574 -27.83 -20.17 6.59
CA MET A 574 -29.18 -19.64 6.42
C MET A 574 -29.51 -18.58 7.47
N VAL A 575 -29.12 -18.84 8.73
CA VAL A 575 -29.30 -17.90 9.85
C VAL A 575 -28.47 -16.64 9.59
N TRP A 576 -27.18 -16.81 9.25
CA TRP A 576 -26.30 -15.70 8.90
C TRP A 576 -26.88 -14.84 7.77
N PHE A 577 -27.29 -15.49 6.67
CA PHE A 577 -27.78 -14.81 5.49
C PHE A 577 -29.06 -14.02 5.76
N PHE A 578 -30.00 -14.58 6.52
CA PHE A 578 -31.20 -13.87 6.95
C PHE A 578 -30.89 -12.53 7.62
N TRP A 579 -29.97 -12.53 8.59
CA TRP A 579 -29.61 -11.32 9.33
C TRP A 579 -28.81 -10.34 8.47
N VAL A 580 -27.82 -10.81 7.71
CA VAL A 580 -27.02 -9.96 6.80
C VAL A 580 -27.89 -9.34 5.71
N ARG A 581 -28.93 -10.05 5.25
CA ARG A 581 -29.89 -9.53 4.27
C ARG A 581 -30.75 -8.43 4.88
N LEU A 582 -31.26 -8.58 6.10
CA LEU A 582 -31.97 -7.51 6.82
C LEU A 582 -31.09 -6.28 7.08
N GLU A 583 -29.84 -6.48 7.50
CA GLU A 583 -28.86 -5.40 7.63
C GLU A 583 -28.59 -4.69 6.30
N SER A 584 -28.53 -5.46 5.20
CA SER A 584 -28.37 -4.92 3.85
C SER A 584 -29.58 -4.12 3.40
N MET A 585 -30.80 -4.55 3.73
CA MET A 585 -32.02 -3.77 3.45
C MET A 585 -32.00 -2.44 4.21
N LEU A 586 -31.62 -2.45 5.49
CA LEU A 586 -31.47 -1.22 6.29
C LEU A 586 -30.47 -0.26 5.62
N HIS A 587 -29.30 -0.76 5.26
CA HIS A 587 -28.25 0.01 4.58
C HIS A 587 -28.73 0.61 3.25
N SER A 588 -29.34 -0.21 2.39
CA SER A 588 -29.86 0.20 1.09
C SER A 588 -30.92 1.30 1.23
N LYS A 589 -31.92 1.10 2.12
CA LYS A 589 -32.97 2.10 2.38
C LYS A 589 -32.41 3.42 2.92
N MET A 590 -31.48 3.37 3.87
CA MET A 590 -30.88 4.59 4.42
C MET A 590 -30.12 5.40 3.37
N GLN A 591 -29.34 4.74 2.50
CA GLN A 591 -28.64 5.41 1.40
C GLN A 591 -29.60 6.10 0.41
N LEU A 592 -30.77 5.52 0.16
CA LEU A 592 -31.79 6.15 -0.70
C LEU A 592 -32.36 7.43 -0.10
N HIS A 593 -32.58 7.46 1.22
CA HIS A 593 -33.06 8.66 1.93
C HIS A 593 -31.99 9.76 2.05
N GLU A 594 -30.72 9.40 2.15
CA GLU A 594 -29.61 10.37 2.11
C GLU A 594 -29.48 11.04 0.73
N LYS A 595 -29.70 10.29 -0.36
CA LYS A 595 -29.68 10.83 -1.74
C LYS A 595 -30.87 11.76 -2.00
N SER A 596 -32.06 11.47 -1.46
CA SER A 596 -33.27 12.27 -1.68
C SER A 596 -33.32 13.56 -0.85
N SER A 597 -32.60 13.63 0.27
CA SER A 597 -32.56 14.80 1.18
C SER A 597 -31.56 15.90 0.76
N GLY A 598 -30.94 15.79 -0.42
CA GLY A 598 -30.24 16.90 -1.09
C GLY A 598 -28.90 17.31 -0.48
N ASN A 599 -28.36 16.56 0.49
CA ASN A 599 -27.15 16.93 1.22
C ASN A 599 -25.92 16.12 0.76
N PHE A 600 -25.53 16.19 -0.52
CA PHE A 600 -24.14 15.91 -0.95
C PHE A 600 -23.81 16.61 -2.28
N PRO A 601 -22.60 17.19 -2.45
CA PRO A 601 -22.00 17.34 -3.78
C PRO A 601 -21.83 15.94 -4.38
N GLY A 602 -22.09 15.79 -5.68
CA GLY A 602 -22.17 14.49 -6.35
C GLY A 602 -21.02 13.54 -6.02
N HIS A 603 -21.34 12.24 -6.07
CA HIS A 603 -20.37 11.13 -6.05
C HIS A 603 -19.50 11.15 -7.33
N GLY A 604 -18.70 12.20 -7.48
CA GLY A 604 -17.43 12.23 -8.19
C GLY A 604 -16.35 12.41 -7.13
N ALA A 605 -15.18 11.83 -7.37
CA ALA A 605 -14.05 11.86 -6.45
C ALA A 605 -13.77 13.28 -5.93
N ILE A 606 -14.07 13.56 -4.65
CA ILE A 606 -13.63 14.79 -4.00
C ILE A 606 -12.17 14.56 -3.56
N VAL A 607 -11.26 15.15 -4.33
CA VAL A 607 -9.82 15.25 -4.07
C VAL A 607 -9.57 16.34 -3.01
N PRO A 608 -8.66 16.15 -2.02
CA PRO A 608 -8.18 17.26 -1.21
C PRO A 608 -7.30 18.18 -2.07
N GLY A 609 -7.75 19.43 -2.23
CA GLY A 609 -7.00 20.46 -2.96
C GLY A 609 -5.66 20.80 -2.32
N HIS A 610 -4.70 21.12 -3.18
CA HIS A 610 -3.43 21.76 -2.85
C HIS A 610 -3.61 22.97 -1.93
N GLN A 611 -2.87 23.02 -0.82
CA GLN A 611 -2.48 24.28 -0.20
C GLN A 611 -0.96 24.43 -0.30
N GLY A 612 -0.56 25.45 -1.04
CA GLY A 612 0.81 25.94 -1.11
C GLY A 612 1.16 26.79 0.12
N ASN A 613 2.47 26.91 0.31
CA ASN A 613 3.20 27.60 1.38
C ASN A 613 2.64 28.95 1.86
N GLY A 614 2.67 29.11 3.18
CA GLY A 614 2.78 30.39 3.87
C GLY A 614 3.24 30.16 5.30
N GLY A 615 4.54 30.33 5.57
CA GLY A 615 5.08 30.24 6.94
C GLY A 615 4.79 31.50 7.76
N ILE A 616 4.73 31.34 9.09
CA ILE A 616 5.28 32.23 10.13
C ILE A 616 5.11 31.52 11.51
N SER A 617 6.13 31.69 12.35
CA SER A 617 6.46 31.13 13.67
C SER A 617 5.43 31.26 14.81
N PRO A 618 5.64 30.58 15.98
CA PRO A 618 4.65 30.41 17.03
C PRO A 618 4.77 31.45 18.17
N SER A 619 3.64 31.85 18.75
CA SER A 619 3.60 32.53 20.06
C SER A 619 2.29 32.27 20.80
N ASN A 620 2.45 32.09 22.11
CA ASN A 620 1.51 31.60 23.14
C ASN A 620 0.31 32.54 23.47
N PRO A 621 -0.63 32.10 24.34
CA PRO A 621 -2.04 32.53 24.38
C PRO A 621 -2.30 33.72 25.32
N VAL A 622 -3.52 34.30 25.30
CA VAL A 622 -4.30 34.83 26.45
C VAL A 622 -5.55 35.62 25.99
N HIS A 623 -6.68 35.37 26.68
CA HIS A 623 -7.97 36.12 26.79
C HIS A 623 -8.79 36.37 25.51
N GLY A 624 -10.10 36.14 25.45
CA GLY A 624 -11.15 36.26 26.45
C GLY A 624 -12.25 37.11 25.81
N GLY A 625 -13.32 36.50 25.30
CA GLY A 625 -14.40 37.19 24.58
C GLY A 625 -15.70 36.39 24.62
N ALA A 626 -16.72 37.01 25.19
CA ALA A 626 -17.97 36.43 25.65
C ALA A 626 -18.82 35.75 24.55
N ILE A 627 -19.40 34.59 24.91
CA ILE A 627 -20.49 33.94 24.16
C ILE A 627 -21.81 34.56 24.63
N VAL A 628 -22.51 35.20 23.70
CA VAL A 628 -23.92 35.60 23.85
C VAL A 628 -24.80 34.35 23.70
N PRO A 629 -25.76 34.08 24.60
CA PRO A 629 -26.61 32.89 24.50
C PRO A 629 -27.67 33.08 23.40
N GLY A 630 -27.50 32.35 22.30
CA GLY A 630 -28.51 32.21 21.26
C GLY A 630 -29.61 31.22 21.67
N ASN A 631 -30.80 31.76 21.92
CA ASN A 631 -32.16 31.19 21.84
C ASN A 631 -32.32 29.63 21.83
N PRO A 632 -32.91 28.98 22.86
CA PRO A 632 -33.03 27.52 22.95
C PRO A 632 -34.22 26.89 22.18
N ASN A 633 -34.99 27.67 21.39
CA ASN A 633 -36.23 27.19 20.75
C ASN A 633 -36.15 27.01 19.22
N GLY A 634 -35.05 26.45 18.73
CA GLY A 634 -34.96 25.95 17.36
C GLY A 634 -34.77 24.45 17.35
N SER A 635 -35.86 23.68 17.48
CA SER A 635 -35.80 22.25 17.17
C SER A 635 -35.32 22.10 15.72
N PRO A 636 -34.24 21.34 15.45
CA PRO A 636 -33.83 21.09 14.08
C PRO A 636 -34.92 20.24 13.44
N LYS A 637 -35.65 20.82 12.47
CA LYS A 637 -36.66 20.10 11.69
C LYS A 637 -36.00 18.89 11.02
N VAL A 638 -36.59 17.71 11.27
CA VAL A 638 -36.24 16.43 10.65
C VAL A 638 -36.45 16.54 9.13
N PRO A 639 -35.60 15.95 8.28
CA PRO A 639 -35.90 15.82 6.85
C PRO A 639 -37.17 14.98 6.69
N ASN A 640 -38.22 15.58 6.11
CA ASN A 640 -39.48 14.91 5.82
C ASN A 640 -39.22 13.70 4.89
N GLY A 641 -39.38 12.46 5.38
CA GLY A 641 -39.32 11.26 4.53
C GLY A 641 -39.04 9.93 5.25
N LEU A 642 -38.14 9.93 6.25
CA LEU A 642 -37.73 8.71 6.97
C LEU A 642 -38.86 8.09 7.82
N GLU A 643 -39.72 8.93 8.39
CA GLU A 643 -40.85 8.53 9.26
C GLU A 643 -41.98 7.82 8.50
N ASN A 644 -42.02 7.93 7.16
CA ASN A 644 -43.08 7.37 6.33
C ASN A 644 -42.70 6.07 5.60
N ASP A 645 -41.43 5.63 5.67
CA ASP A 645 -41.00 4.40 5.03
C ASP A 645 -41.31 3.19 5.93
N LYS A 646 -42.51 2.61 5.72
CA LYS A 646 -42.98 1.45 6.48
C LYS A 646 -41.97 0.30 6.48
N ILE A 647 -41.36 -0.02 5.32
CA ILE A 647 -40.41 -1.13 5.22
C ILE A 647 -39.18 -0.85 6.11
N LEU A 648 -38.65 0.36 6.05
CA LEU A 648 -37.49 0.76 6.86
C LEU A 648 -37.78 0.62 8.36
N LEU A 649 -38.94 1.11 8.82
CA LEU A 649 -39.34 1.01 10.23
C LEU A 649 -39.47 -0.44 10.70
N GLU A 650 -40.05 -1.30 9.86
CA GLU A 650 -40.23 -2.71 10.18
C GLU A 650 -38.88 -3.46 10.28
N ILE A 651 -37.96 -3.23 9.34
CA ILE A 651 -36.60 -3.78 9.38
C ILE A 651 -35.86 -3.34 10.64
N MET A 652 -35.92 -2.04 10.95
CA MET A 652 -35.26 -1.46 12.12
C MET A 652 -35.76 -2.11 13.41
N SER A 653 -37.05 -2.37 13.52
CA SER A 653 -37.58 -3.07 14.69
C SER A 653 -37.08 -4.50 14.80
N LEU A 654 -37.07 -5.28 13.71
CA LEU A 654 -36.53 -6.66 13.76
C LEU A 654 -35.05 -6.70 14.19
N LEU A 655 -34.23 -5.81 13.63
CA LEU A 655 -32.81 -5.70 14.00
C LEU A 655 -32.61 -5.23 15.46
N SER A 656 -33.52 -4.38 15.94
CA SER A 656 -33.48 -3.89 17.32
C SER A 656 -33.86 -4.97 18.35
N TYR A 657 -34.77 -5.89 18.00
CA TYR A 657 -35.11 -7.03 18.86
C TYR A 657 -33.91 -7.97 19.04
N ASP A 658 -33.19 -8.24 17.96
CA ASP A 658 -31.95 -9.02 17.98
C ASP A 658 -30.87 -8.36 18.87
N SER A 659 -30.65 -7.06 18.66
CA SER A 659 -29.68 -6.23 19.40
C SER A 659 -29.97 -6.11 20.89
N GLY A 660 -31.25 -6.12 21.28
CA GLY A 660 -31.71 -5.99 22.67
C GLY A 660 -31.40 -7.22 23.54
N GLY A 661 -30.98 -8.33 22.94
CA GLY A 661 -30.75 -9.59 23.65
C GLY A 661 -32.05 -10.21 24.20
N HIS A 662 -33.20 -9.76 23.71
CA HIS A 662 -34.51 -10.32 24.05
C HIS A 662 -34.93 -11.30 22.95
N PRO A 663 -35.74 -12.32 23.29
CA PRO A 663 -36.38 -13.15 22.28
C PRO A 663 -37.32 -12.31 21.41
N TRP A 664 -37.65 -12.79 20.22
CA TRP A 664 -38.52 -12.08 19.30
C TRP A 664 -39.38 -13.07 18.50
N ALA A 665 -40.50 -12.59 17.99
CA ALA A 665 -41.32 -13.35 17.05
C ALA A 665 -42.03 -12.46 16.01
N VAL A 666 -42.25 -13.04 14.84
CA VAL A 666 -43.05 -12.51 13.74
C VAL A 666 -44.08 -13.56 13.38
N ILE A 667 -45.36 -13.23 13.52
CA ILE A 667 -46.48 -14.10 13.15
C ILE A 667 -47.15 -13.49 11.94
N SER A 668 -47.44 -14.32 10.94
CA SER A 668 -48.06 -13.91 9.69
C SER A 668 -49.15 -14.87 9.27
N HIS A 669 -50.10 -14.36 8.48
CA HIS A 669 -51.14 -15.14 7.81
C HIS A 669 -51.21 -14.66 6.36
N GLY A 670 -50.79 -15.53 5.44
CA GLY A 670 -50.53 -15.13 4.05
C GLY A 670 -49.33 -14.17 3.92
N SER A 671 -49.28 -13.45 2.81
CA SER A 671 -48.13 -12.62 2.43
C SER A 671 -48.03 -11.29 3.21
N LEU A 672 -49.16 -10.60 3.43
CA LEU A 672 -49.18 -9.18 3.82
C LEU A 672 -49.62 -8.88 5.27
N ASP A 673 -50.29 -9.82 5.94
CA ASP A 673 -50.71 -9.59 7.33
C ASP A 673 -49.65 -10.15 8.29
N LEU A 674 -48.88 -9.26 8.90
CA LEU A 674 -47.80 -9.57 9.83
C LEU A 674 -47.95 -8.82 11.16
N VAL A 675 -47.62 -9.51 12.23
CA VAL A 675 -47.45 -8.98 13.58
C VAL A 675 -46.06 -9.36 14.07
N ARG A 676 -45.21 -8.36 14.33
CA ARG A 676 -43.89 -8.54 14.93
C ARG A 676 -43.88 -7.97 16.34
N TYR A 677 -43.21 -8.62 17.29
CA TYR A 677 -43.16 -8.11 18.65
C TYR A 677 -41.94 -8.60 19.44
N ASP A 678 -41.60 -7.85 20.49
CA ASP A 678 -40.67 -8.33 21.52
C ASP A 678 -41.24 -9.59 22.18
N GLY A 679 -40.42 -10.63 22.27
CA GLY A 679 -40.85 -11.96 22.68
C GLY A 679 -41.33 -12.03 24.13
N LYS A 680 -40.83 -11.18 25.04
CA LYS A 680 -41.29 -11.18 26.43
C LYS A 680 -42.70 -10.66 26.53
N LYS A 681 -42.94 -9.48 25.95
CA LYS A 681 -44.27 -8.86 25.96
C LYS A 681 -45.28 -9.71 25.19
N LEU A 682 -44.87 -10.33 24.09
CA LEU A 682 -45.71 -11.26 23.34
C LEU A 682 -46.11 -12.47 24.18
N LEU A 683 -45.16 -13.07 24.90
CA LEU A 683 -45.45 -14.21 25.77
C LEU A 683 -46.44 -13.85 26.89
N GLU A 684 -46.30 -12.65 27.48
CA GLU A 684 -47.25 -12.14 28.47
C GLU A 684 -48.65 -11.96 27.90
N CYS A 685 -48.77 -11.35 26.71
CA CYS A 685 -50.04 -11.17 26.00
C CYS A 685 -50.72 -12.50 25.64
N LEU A 686 -49.95 -13.46 25.13
CA LEU A 686 -50.45 -14.81 24.85
C LEU A 686 -50.83 -15.55 26.14
N GLY A 687 -50.18 -15.25 27.26
CA GLY A 687 -50.52 -15.81 28.57
C GLY A 687 -51.91 -15.40 29.06
N GLN A 688 -52.44 -14.29 28.53
CA GLN A 688 -53.78 -13.78 28.81
C GLN A 688 -54.78 -14.13 27.71
N PHE A 689 -54.52 -15.16 26.88
CA PHE A 689 -55.37 -15.51 25.74
C PHE A 689 -56.87 -15.59 26.07
N ASP A 690 -57.23 -16.13 27.25
CA ASP A 690 -58.63 -16.26 27.67
C ASP A 690 -59.38 -14.92 27.77
N THR A 691 -58.69 -13.77 27.87
CA THR A 691 -59.34 -12.45 27.97
C THR A 691 -59.72 -11.86 26.62
N TRP A 692 -59.07 -12.30 25.54
CA TRP A 692 -59.30 -11.79 24.18
C TRP A 692 -59.64 -12.89 23.16
N LYS A 693 -59.76 -14.14 23.62
CA LYS A 693 -60.13 -15.30 22.80
C LYS A 693 -61.44 -15.09 22.03
N ASP A 694 -62.44 -14.49 22.66
CA ASP A 694 -63.75 -14.24 22.03
C ASP A 694 -63.64 -13.31 20.81
N ASN A 695 -62.64 -12.40 20.80
CA ASN A 695 -62.39 -11.53 19.65
C ASN A 695 -61.85 -12.33 18.45
N VAL A 696 -61.14 -13.43 18.68
CA VAL A 696 -60.61 -14.27 17.57
C VAL A 696 -61.73 -14.79 16.69
N GLU A 697 -62.90 -15.11 17.25
CA GLU A 697 -64.06 -15.56 16.49
C GLU A 697 -64.74 -14.43 15.68
N LEU A 698 -64.58 -13.18 16.13
CA LEU A 698 -65.22 -12.00 15.53
C LEU A 698 -64.38 -11.37 14.41
N GLU A 699 -63.08 -11.19 14.65
CA GLU A 699 -62.18 -10.44 13.75
C GLU A 699 -61.02 -11.29 13.19
N GLY A 700 -60.87 -12.53 13.63
CA GLY A 700 -59.75 -13.40 13.26
C GLY A 700 -58.54 -13.25 14.18
N PHE A 701 -57.59 -14.18 14.07
CA PHE A 701 -56.50 -14.30 15.05
C PHE A 701 -55.51 -13.13 15.05
N LEU A 702 -55.01 -12.71 13.89
CA LEU A 702 -54.03 -11.62 13.83
C LEU A 702 -54.62 -10.25 14.23
N PRO A 703 -55.83 -9.85 13.79
CA PRO A 703 -56.47 -8.64 14.28
C PRO A 703 -56.69 -8.65 15.80
N ALA A 704 -57.21 -9.76 16.35
CA ALA A 704 -57.42 -9.90 17.80
C ALA A 704 -56.11 -9.84 18.59
N LEU A 705 -55.06 -10.50 18.10
CA LEU A 705 -53.73 -10.43 18.69
C LEU A 705 -53.18 -9.00 18.67
N ARG A 706 -53.38 -8.26 17.56
CA ARG A 706 -52.93 -6.87 17.43
C ARG A 706 -53.62 -5.97 18.46
N GLY A 707 -54.94 -6.11 18.61
CA GLY A 707 -55.72 -5.39 19.63
C GLY A 707 -55.25 -5.73 21.06
N ALA A 708 -55.00 -7.01 21.34
CA ALA A 708 -54.52 -7.45 22.65
C ALA A 708 -53.11 -6.93 22.99
N LEU A 709 -52.28 -6.64 21.98
CA LEU A 709 -50.94 -6.08 22.13
C LEU A 709 -50.92 -4.55 22.28
N GLU A 710 -52.02 -3.83 22.01
CA GLU A 710 -52.06 -2.36 22.14
C GLU A 710 -51.65 -1.86 23.55
N PRO A 711 -52.12 -2.45 24.67
CA PRO A 711 -51.73 -2.00 26.01
C PRO A 711 -50.23 -2.16 26.33
N TYR A 712 -49.55 -3.06 25.62
CA TYR A 712 -48.13 -3.35 25.81
C TYR A 712 -47.20 -2.39 25.05
N HIS A 713 -47.77 -1.50 24.22
CA HIS A 713 -47.06 -0.39 23.58
C HIS A 713 -46.79 0.73 24.59
N THR A 714 -45.93 0.47 25.57
CA THR A 714 -45.47 1.49 26.52
C THR A 714 -44.26 2.24 25.95
N HIS A 715 -44.33 3.57 25.89
CA HIS A 715 -43.25 4.45 25.44
C HIS A 715 -42.03 4.49 26.40
N GLU A 716 -42.12 3.83 27.55
CA GLU A 716 -41.17 3.97 28.67
C GLU A 716 -39.82 3.26 28.43
N HIS A 717 -39.76 2.32 27.49
CA HIS A 717 -38.55 1.56 27.16
C HIS A 717 -38.37 1.48 25.64
N CYS A 718 -37.80 2.53 25.03
CA CYS A 718 -37.52 2.57 23.60
C CYS A 718 -36.42 1.56 23.21
N THR A 719 -36.46 1.11 21.95
CA THR A 719 -35.63 0.01 21.46
C THR A 719 -34.16 0.37 21.31
N LYS A 720 -33.27 -0.61 21.50
CA LYS A 720 -31.83 -0.47 21.28
C LYS A 720 -31.47 -1.07 19.92
N LEU A 721 -30.93 -0.26 19.03
CA LEU A 721 -30.37 -0.72 17.74
C LEU A 721 -28.85 -0.73 17.85
N ILE A 722 -28.23 -1.89 17.72
CA ILE A 722 -26.77 -2.03 17.64
C ILE A 722 -26.44 -2.28 16.19
N LEU A 723 -25.75 -1.32 15.58
CA LEU A 723 -25.20 -1.48 14.24
C LEU A 723 -23.70 -1.76 14.34
N PRO A 724 -23.14 -2.66 13.52
CA PRO A 724 -21.70 -2.87 13.48
C PRO A 724 -20.98 -1.54 13.17
N GLY A 725 -19.87 -1.29 13.87
CA GLY A 725 -19.21 0.04 13.95
C GLY A 725 -18.75 0.65 12.62
N ASP A 726 -18.70 -0.15 11.55
CA ASP A 726 -18.23 0.25 10.22
C ASP A 726 -19.35 0.31 9.17
N ALA A 727 -20.62 0.39 9.61
CA ALA A 727 -21.66 1.01 8.81
C ALA A 727 -21.24 2.49 8.57
N ASN A 728 -21.33 3.01 7.33
CA ASN A 728 -21.24 4.46 7.09
C ASN A 728 -22.03 5.18 8.20
N PRO A 729 -21.46 6.21 8.84
CA PRO A 729 -22.02 6.72 10.08
C PRO A 729 -23.43 7.22 9.83
N ILE A 730 -24.42 6.40 10.17
CA ILE A 730 -25.80 6.82 10.19
C ILE A 730 -25.88 7.86 11.30
N GLU A 731 -25.99 9.12 10.91
CA GLU A 731 -25.94 10.23 11.85
C GLU A 731 -27.25 10.39 12.62
N ARG A 732 -28.36 9.96 12.02
CA ARG A 732 -29.70 10.11 12.58
C ARG A 732 -30.55 8.88 12.30
N VAL A 733 -31.07 8.31 13.37
CA VAL A 733 -32.01 7.18 13.35
C VAL A 733 -33.21 7.61 14.19
N VAL A 734 -34.42 7.30 13.75
CA VAL A 734 -35.64 7.47 14.56
C VAL A 734 -36.05 6.13 15.15
N CYS A 735 -36.51 6.10 16.39
CA CYS A 735 -36.98 4.88 17.02
C CYS A 735 -38.25 4.40 16.30
N ALA A 736 -38.27 3.16 15.84
CA ALA A 736 -39.43 2.63 15.13
C ALA A 736 -40.72 2.56 15.98
N GLU A 737 -40.59 2.50 17.30
CA GLU A 737 -41.72 2.42 18.24
C GLU A 737 -42.26 3.80 18.63
N CYS A 738 -41.39 4.78 18.95
CA CYS A 738 -41.83 6.08 19.47
C CYS A 738 -41.60 7.25 18.50
N GLN A 739 -40.98 7.00 17.35
CA GLN A 739 -40.63 7.98 16.31
C GLN A 739 -39.73 9.13 16.78
N LYS A 740 -39.17 9.05 18.00
CA LYS A 740 -38.20 10.03 18.50
C LYS A 740 -36.81 9.75 17.94
N PRO A 741 -35.98 10.78 17.72
CA PRO A 741 -34.57 10.59 17.37
C PRO A 741 -33.86 9.75 18.42
N MET A 742 -33.10 8.74 17.96
CA MET A 742 -32.27 7.90 18.82
C MET A 742 -30.92 8.58 19.07
N GLU A 743 -30.41 8.46 20.29
CA GLU A 743 -29.07 8.89 20.64
C GLU A 743 -28.04 7.86 20.17
N LYS A 744 -26.95 8.35 19.57
CA LYS A 744 -25.84 7.52 19.08
C LYS A 744 -24.83 7.28 20.21
N PHE A 745 -24.58 6.00 20.52
CA PHE A 745 -23.53 5.59 21.45
C PHE A 745 -22.52 4.69 20.74
N VAL A 746 -21.24 4.81 21.12
CA VAL A 746 -20.20 3.84 20.73
C VAL A 746 -20.14 2.77 21.82
N LEU A 747 -20.41 1.53 21.45
CA LEU A 747 -20.33 0.38 22.35
C LEU A 747 -19.03 -0.38 22.10
N TYR A 748 -18.20 -0.51 23.13
CA TYR A 748 -17.08 -1.46 23.12
C TYR A 748 -17.54 -2.77 23.75
N GLN A 749 -17.50 -3.86 22.99
CA GLN A 749 -17.84 -5.19 23.48
C GLN A 749 -16.61 -6.09 23.41
N CYS A 750 -16.27 -6.74 24.53
CA CYS A 750 -15.18 -7.71 24.56
C CYS A 750 -15.61 -9.01 23.87
N CYS A 751 -14.71 -9.62 23.11
CA CYS A 751 -14.86 -10.97 22.58
C CYS A 751 -14.74 -11.97 23.74
N ASN A 752 -15.75 -12.07 24.62
CA ASN A 752 -15.79 -13.17 25.56
C ASN A 752 -16.38 -14.40 24.85
N ASP A 753 -15.45 -15.24 24.41
CA ASP A 753 -15.58 -16.68 24.36
C ASP A 753 -15.56 -17.21 25.79
N ASP A 754 -16.70 -17.74 26.23
CA ASP A 754 -16.80 -18.80 27.25
C ASP A 754 -17.76 -19.86 26.72
#